data_AF-A0A955LTI6-F1
#
_entry.id   AF-A0A955LTI6-F1
#
_cell.length_a   1.000
_cell.length_b   1.000
_cell.length_c   1.000
_cell.angle_alpha   90.00
_cell.angle_beta   90.00
_cell.angle_gamma   90.00
#
_symmetry.space_group_name_H-M   'P 1'
#
loop_
_entity.id
_entity.type
_entity.pdbx_description
1 polymer ?
#
loop_
_entity_poly.entity_id
_entity_poly.type
_entity_poly.pdbx_seq_one_letter_code
_entity_poly.pdbx_strand_id
1 'polypeptide(L)'
;TTVWNADTSADGGDQFIRVVGDSSIGTINAGTGIFRHTSTGQIIDGNDSVSGERNGGTVNIIAGGAVLQGGAGVGDAANFLETRLSGAGNNAGQIEAAGGAGGIFVENVNSNGGGLEVGGIGDLANGAEADGNIVFHSNSPLTVNSDIISGADILLTALGNTVADDITVNATVDAQNGGKADLYAGHDIILGATGEVKTTGTGTGAVNLVAGENFTDGLVDGDGAADGSITMADGSLVDSNGAVTLSAREDVALSQVISDSTVNVTASTGSITDNTAAEDANIEGTVVTLTAKEGIGTHIAGADIDLNVDSLNAHVTGVGSLHVQESDDINLLDLDTFDGSINVVAGGAVTATDVESTFNKNDNDISITGTSIALVDVNAGTQGDVVLTATAGSITDGGAVSVIADDLTMTATDSVGATGLDYIDTQVQNIEGSAGTGVFRINNTGALTVGGVEGGSAVTGVTSAGGEILIGASSPLTIDEDVTHSGTGRVTLISNGSSASDNLTINANIEHTGTGLVDLIAGNDIRLSSGSQISTVSGNIGLAAGANAGVGGIRDLDGNANGSIKLADGSLVTTDSGSLTLNARKDVQLSEVSTVSGDATILAESGSITDNSLNDASANLTAVTASLTAGTNIGTSGVADVDINVDSFSVAVTNAGSIVIQEANSATATNVVNANGSIDLRAGGALTATNIVSTTDSNSN
;
A
#
# COMPACT_ATOMS: atom_id res chain seq x y z
N THR A 1 47.08 31.17 34.72
CA THR A 1 46.70 30.53 36.00
C THR A 1 46.25 31.51 37.08
N THR A 2 46.24 32.84 36.85
CA THR A 2 45.56 33.77 37.76
C THR A 2 44.18 34.03 37.22
N VAL A 3 43.15 33.64 37.98
CA VAL A 3 41.74 33.94 37.71
C VAL A 3 41.55 35.45 37.80
N TRP A 4 40.83 36.05 36.87
CA TRP A 4 40.57 37.49 36.84
C TRP A 4 39.08 37.79 36.67
N ASN A 5 38.63 38.88 37.29
CA ASN A 5 37.23 39.35 37.30
C ASN A 5 37.16 40.76 36.68
N ALA A 6 35.99 41.14 36.16
CA ALA A 6 35.73 42.50 35.69
C ALA A 6 34.26 42.88 35.90
N ASP A 7 33.97 44.12 36.27
CA ASP A 7 32.60 44.60 36.50
C ASP A 7 32.44 46.03 35.96
N THR A 8 31.61 46.18 34.92
CA THR A 8 31.19 47.45 34.32
C THR A 8 29.66 47.62 34.36
N SER A 9 28.97 46.81 35.18
CA SER A 9 27.50 46.73 35.20
C SER A 9 26.81 48.05 35.57
N ALA A 10 27.49 48.96 36.26
CA ALA A 10 26.95 50.27 36.63
C ALA A 10 26.64 51.17 35.43
N ASP A 11 27.38 51.01 34.32
CA ASP A 11 27.25 51.86 33.13
C ASP A 11 26.68 51.10 31.91
N GLY A 12 26.48 49.78 32.02
CA GLY A 12 26.02 48.91 30.92
C GLY A 12 26.96 48.91 29.72
N GLY A 13 28.24 49.24 29.93
CA GLY A 13 29.22 49.44 28.86
C GLY A 13 29.90 48.15 28.42
N ASP A 14 30.12 48.05 27.11
CA ASP A 14 30.89 46.96 26.48
C ASP A 14 32.28 46.79 27.10
N GLN A 15 32.72 45.54 27.21
CA GLN A 15 34.03 45.17 27.71
C GLN A 15 34.86 44.52 26.60
N PHE A 16 36.14 44.87 26.53
CA PHE A 16 37.07 44.35 25.52
C PHE A 16 38.33 43.83 26.21
N ILE A 17 38.57 42.52 26.13
CA ILE A 17 39.71 41.87 26.75
C ILE A 17 40.48 41.06 25.73
N ARG A 18 41.82 41.15 25.79
CA ARG A 18 42.72 40.36 24.96
C ARG A 18 43.82 39.72 25.80
N VAL A 19 43.96 38.41 25.68
CA VAL A 19 44.93 37.59 26.42
C VAL A 19 45.83 36.83 25.44
N VAL A 20 47.09 36.64 25.82
CA VAL A 20 48.04 35.75 25.12
C VAL A 20 48.26 34.52 26.00
N GLY A 21 48.05 33.34 25.43
CA GLY A 21 47.96 32.06 26.16
C GLY A 21 46.58 31.85 26.77
N ASP A 22 46.45 30.86 27.65
CA ASP A 22 45.15 30.51 28.25
C ASP A 22 44.65 31.59 29.21
N SER A 23 43.35 31.87 29.14
CA SER A 23 42.67 32.85 29.99
C SER A 23 41.66 32.16 30.90
N SER A 24 42.08 31.93 32.15
CA SER A 24 41.17 31.55 33.24
C SER A 24 40.38 32.77 33.71
N ILE A 25 39.08 32.82 33.43
CA ILE A 25 38.20 33.91 33.86
C ILE A 25 37.47 33.52 35.15
N GLY A 26 37.13 34.51 35.98
CA GLY A 26 36.17 34.33 37.06
C GLY A 26 34.84 34.98 36.67
N THR A 27 34.28 35.84 37.54
CA THR A 27 33.04 36.55 37.22
C THR A 27 33.31 37.86 36.48
N ILE A 28 32.70 37.98 35.30
CA ILE A 28 32.66 39.11 34.40
C ILE A 28 31.21 39.63 34.37
N ASN A 29 31.01 40.91 34.67
CA ASN A 29 29.69 41.53 34.65
C ASN A 29 29.67 42.81 33.81
N ALA A 30 29.17 42.72 32.58
CA ALA A 30 28.99 43.84 31.65
C ALA A 30 27.57 44.44 31.72
N GLY A 31 26.69 43.95 32.59
CA GLY A 31 25.29 44.41 32.67
C GLY A 31 24.56 44.11 31.35
N THR A 32 24.11 45.15 30.65
CA THR A 32 23.46 45.05 29.33
C THR A 32 24.42 45.17 28.15
N GLY A 33 25.71 45.46 28.39
CA GLY A 33 26.71 45.61 27.34
C GLY A 33 27.20 44.27 26.79
N ILE A 34 28.01 44.32 25.74
CA ILE A 34 28.60 43.14 25.10
C ILE A 34 30.00 42.88 25.68
N PHE A 35 30.27 41.63 26.10
CA PHE A 35 31.59 41.18 26.51
C PHE A 35 32.36 40.57 25.34
N ARG A 36 33.45 41.22 24.91
CA ARG A 36 34.31 40.76 23.82
C ARG A 36 35.65 40.29 24.38
N HIS A 37 35.96 39.02 24.16
CA HIS A 37 37.17 38.40 24.68
C HIS A 37 37.89 37.60 23.60
N THR A 38 39.16 37.93 23.38
CA THR A 38 40.05 37.16 22.51
C THR A 38 41.24 36.60 23.29
N SER A 39 41.47 35.30 23.20
CA SER A 39 42.58 34.57 23.78
C SER A 39 43.31 33.78 22.70
N THR A 40 44.64 33.80 22.69
CA THR A 40 45.40 32.92 21.77
C THR A 40 45.46 31.47 22.25
N GLY A 41 45.10 31.21 23.51
CA GLY A 41 44.92 29.87 24.08
C GLY A 41 43.44 29.61 24.33
N GLN A 42 43.12 28.81 25.34
CA GLN A 42 41.74 28.51 25.72
C GLN A 42 41.14 29.65 26.56
N ILE A 43 39.82 29.89 26.47
CA ILE A 43 39.06 30.64 27.48
C ILE A 43 38.50 29.62 28.45
N ILE A 44 38.91 29.70 29.71
CA ILE A 44 38.68 28.66 30.71
C ILE A 44 37.83 29.26 31.82
N ASP A 45 36.81 28.54 32.27
CA ASP A 45 36.23 28.84 33.56
C ASP A 45 37.26 28.52 34.67
N GLY A 46 37.66 29.57 35.40
CA GLY A 46 38.72 29.51 36.39
C GLY A 46 38.24 29.59 37.83
N ASN A 47 36.97 29.92 38.09
CA ASN A 47 36.42 30.03 39.43
C ASN A 47 35.38 28.95 39.76
N ASP A 48 34.99 28.13 38.79
CA ASP A 48 34.36 26.84 39.06
C ASP A 48 35.37 25.69 39.06
N SER A 49 35.00 24.64 39.78
CA SER A 49 35.78 23.40 39.91
C SER A 49 34.89 22.17 39.80
N VAL A 50 33.58 22.36 39.67
CA VAL A 50 32.64 21.28 39.45
C VAL A 50 32.74 20.90 37.96
N SER A 51 32.49 19.61 37.67
CA SER A 51 32.77 19.05 36.36
C SER A 51 31.53 18.44 35.73
N GLY A 52 31.23 18.86 34.49
CA GLY A 52 30.19 18.30 33.63
C GLY A 52 28.75 18.76 33.93
N GLU A 53 28.53 20.02 34.33
CA GLU A 53 27.20 20.49 34.73
C GLU A 53 26.24 20.88 33.60
N ARG A 54 24.94 20.75 33.92
CA ARG A 54 23.74 21.17 33.15
C ARG A 54 22.77 22.02 33.99
N ASN A 55 23.13 22.27 35.26
CA ASN A 55 22.49 23.21 36.19
C ASN A 55 23.33 23.26 37.48
N GLY A 56 24.35 24.11 37.50
CA GLY A 56 25.31 24.20 38.60
C GLY A 56 26.45 25.13 38.24
N GLY A 57 27.11 25.66 39.25
CA GLY A 57 28.30 26.48 39.07
C GLY A 57 28.12 28.01 39.17
N THR A 58 29.23 28.73 39.13
CA THR A 58 29.32 30.17 39.30
C THR A 58 29.29 30.83 37.94
N VAL A 59 28.22 31.57 37.63
CA VAL A 59 28.11 32.36 36.39
C VAL A 59 29.39 33.18 36.14
N ASN A 60 30.07 32.86 35.05
CA ASN A 60 31.32 33.50 34.64
C ASN A 60 31.03 34.79 33.87
N ILE A 61 30.02 34.79 33.00
CA ILE A 61 29.70 35.95 32.16
C ILE A 61 28.27 36.40 32.38
N ILE A 62 28.11 37.62 32.86
CA ILE A 62 26.83 38.33 32.95
C ILE A 62 26.91 39.51 31.97
N ALA A 63 26.17 39.46 30.88
CA ALA A 63 26.22 40.48 29.83
C ALA A 63 24.86 40.58 29.11
N GLY A 64 24.72 41.54 28.19
CA GLY A 64 23.63 41.53 27.19
C GLY A 64 23.97 40.67 25.96
N GLY A 65 25.26 40.36 25.79
CA GLY A 65 25.78 39.42 24.81
C GLY A 65 27.28 39.19 24.97
N ALA A 66 27.83 38.19 24.30
CA ALA A 66 29.24 37.84 24.38
C ALA A 66 29.83 37.46 23.01
N VAL A 67 31.07 37.89 22.77
CA VAL A 67 31.91 37.44 21.65
C VAL A 67 33.16 36.80 22.23
N LEU A 68 33.32 35.49 22.04
CA LEU A 68 34.36 34.69 22.69
C LEU A 68 35.25 34.03 21.63
N GLN A 69 36.53 34.38 21.59
CA GLN A 69 37.48 33.80 20.64
C GLN A 69 38.64 33.16 21.39
N GLY A 70 38.64 31.83 21.51
CA GLY A 70 39.74 31.05 22.06
C GLY A 70 40.49 30.31 20.95
N GLY A 71 41.81 30.44 20.87
CA GLY A 71 42.62 29.71 19.88
C GLY A 71 42.66 28.19 20.10
N ALA A 72 42.36 27.73 21.32
CA ALA A 72 42.36 26.33 21.73
C ALA A 72 41.06 25.91 22.46
N GLY A 73 40.00 26.69 22.33
CA GLY A 73 38.66 26.39 22.86
C GLY A 73 38.06 27.50 23.72
N VAL A 74 36.74 27.42 23.90
CA VAL A 74 35.93 28.23 24.83
C VAL A 74 35.22 27.27 25.78
N GLY A 75 35.58 27.28 27.06
CA GLY A 75 35.22 26.21 27.99
C GLY A 75 35.89 24.88 27.61
N ASP A 76 35.56 23.82 28.33
CA ASP A 76 35.82 22.43 27.94
C ASP A 76 34.70 21.47 28.39
N ALA A 77 34.70 20.24 27.88
CA ALA A 77 33.69 19.23 28.20
C ALA A 77 33.65 18.84 29.69
N ALA A 78 34.75 19.09 30.42
CA ALA A 78 34.80 18.84 31.84
C ALA A 78 34.34 20.06 32.64
N ASN A 79 34.48 21.28 32.13
CA ASN A 79 34.10 22.52 32.81
C ASN A 79 33.59 23.54 31.78
N PHE A 80 32.27 23.68 31.75
CA PHE A 80 31.59 24.57 30.81
C PHE A 80 31.85 26.03 31.19
N LEU A 81 31.55 26.94 30.28
CA LEU A 81 31.53 28.36 30.60
C LEU A 81 30.09 28.76 30.92
N GLU A 82 29.81 29.09 32.17
CA GLU A 82 28.48 29.51 32.59
C GLU A 82 28.27 30.98 32.23
N THR A 83 27.21 31.24 31.48
CA THR A 83 26.83 32.56 31.01
C THR A 83 25.41 32.89 31.41
N ARG A 84 25.12 34.19 31.42
CA ARG A 84 23.82 34.76 31.69
C ARG A 84 23.68 36.00 30.84
N LEU A 85 23.39 35.76 29.57
CA LEU A 85 23.45 36.77 28.51
C LEU A 85 22.14 37.58 28.36
N SER A 86 21.09 37.19 29.09
CA SER A 86 19.83 37.94 29.18
C SER A 86 19.87 38.93 30.35
N GLY A 87 20.42 40.14 30.12
CA GLY A 87 20.36 41.25 31.09
C GLY A 87 18.93 41.76 31.34
N ALA A 88 18.72 42.56 32.39
CA ALA A 88 17.41 43.12 32.78
C ALA A 88 16.87 44.19 31.78
N GLY A 89 16.54 43.75 30.55
CA GLY A 89 16.03 44.62 29.47
C GLY A 89 16.07 44.03 28.06
N ASN A 90 16.77 42.91 27.81
CA ASN A 90 16.80 42.22 26.51
C ASN A 90 16.02 40.91 26.58
N ASN A 91 15.27 40.59 25.52
CA ASN A 91 14.43 39.39 25.47
C ASN A 91 15.22 38.09 25.23
N ALA A 92 16.43 38.15 24.68
CA ALA A 92 17.38 37.04 24.55
C ALA A 92 18.83 37.56 24.63
N GLY A 93 19.74 36.73 25.13
CA GLY A 93 21.17 37.04 25.18
C GLY A 93 21.91 36.50 23.97
N GLN A 94 22.70 37.35 23.30
CA GLN A 94 23.39 36.98 22.06
C GLN A 94 24.78 36.43 22.32
N ILE A 95 25.20 35.39 21.60
CA ILE A 95 26.55 34.85 21.66
C ILE A 95 27.15 34.63 20.27
N GLU A 96 28.42 35.00 20.13
CA GLU A 96 29.28 34.57 19.03
C GLU A 96 30.55 33.92 19.60
N ALA A 97 30.93 32.74 19.11
CA ALA A 97 32.05 32.00 19.67
C ALA A 97 32.96 31.35 18.61
N ALA A 98 34.28 31.46 18.77
CA ALA A 98 35.26 30.73 17.99
C ALA A 98 36.17 29.92 18.91
N GLY A 99 36.15 28.58 18.78
CA GLY A 99 36.95 27.64 19.56
C GLY A 99 38.33 27.32 18.98
N GLY A 100 38.60 27.75 17.73
CA GLY A 100 39.86 27.44 17.05
C GLY A 100 40.08 25.93 16.98
N ALA A 101 41.26 25.46 17.40
CA ALA A 101 41.60 24.04 17.40
C ALA A 101 40.92 23.21 18.51
N GLY A 102 40.21 23.86 19.44
CA GLY A 102 39.45 23.22 20.52
C GLY A 102 37.94 23.20 20.23
N GLY A 103 37.14 22.96 21.27
CA GLY A 103 35.67 23.02 21.20
C GLY A 103 35.09 24.29 21.83
N ILE A 104 33.76 24.39 21.79
CA ILE A 104 32.98 25.43 22.47
C ILE A 104 32.02 24.72 23.43
N PHE A 105 32.05 25.05 24.72
CA PHE A 105 31.23 24.45 25.77
C PHE A 105 30.65 25.56 26.63
N VAL A 106 29.37 25.88 26.43
CA VAL A 106 28.70 27.01 27.08
C VAL A 106 27.37 26.57 27.66
N GLU A 107 27.15 26.96 28.91
CA GLU A 107 25.86 26.83 29.59
C GLU A 107 25.28 28.23 29.81
N ASN A 108 24.14 28.54 29.20
CA ASN A 108 23.42 29.79 29.44
C ASN A 108 22.31 29.58 30.47
N VAL A 109 22.56 30.07 31.68
CA VAL A 109 21.58 30.06 32.77
C VAL A 109 20.65 31.25 32.68
N ASN A 110 19.34 31.01 32.83
CA ASN A 110 18.33 32.04 32.64
C ASN A 110 18.31 33.10 33.75
N SER A 111 17.97 34.33 33.36
CA SER A 111 17.42 35.35 34.25
C SER A 111 16.20 35.99 33.61
N ASN A 112 15.01 35.62 34.07
CA ASN A 112 13.72 36.20 33.66
C ASN A 112 13.15 35.71 32.32
N GLY A 113 13.45 34.49 31.88
CA GLY A 113 12.82 33.87 30.70
C GLY A 113 13.34 34.35 29.35
N GLY A 114 14.53 34.99 29.32
CA GLY A 114 15.23 35.29 28.07
C GLY A 114 16.27 34.22 27.78
N GLY A 115 16.19 33.63 26.58
CA GLY A 115 17.01 32.51 26.15
C GLY A 115 18.39 32.92 25.60
N LEU A 116 19.00 31.99 24.85
CA LEU A 116 20.26 32.16 24.15
C LEU A 116 20.01 32.32 22.64
N GLU A 117 20.61 33.32 22.02
CA GLU A 117 20.66 33.49 20.58
C GLU A 117 22.11 33.32 20.10
N VAL A 118 22.37 32.33 19.25
CA VAL A 118 23.68 32.16 18.60
C VAL A 118 23.71 32.99 17.32
N GLY A 119 24.60 33.99 17.31
CA GLY A 119 24.71 35.02 16.28
C GLY A 119 24.11 36.36 16.70
N GLY A 120 23.95 37.25 15.71
CA GLY A 120 23.26 38.53 15.85
C GLY A 120 24.12 39.71 16.33
N ILE A 121 25.37 39.50 16.74
CA ILE A 121 26.30 40.59 17.13
C ILE A 121 27.01 41.16 15.89
N GLY A 122 27.40 40.29 14.94
CA GLY A 122 28.07 40.60 13.69
C GLY A 122 29.59 40.79 13.80
N ASP A 123 30.22 40.31 14.87
CA ASP A 123 31.67 40.42 15.08
C ASP A 123 32.43 39.24 14.46
N LEU A 124 31.81 38.06 14.40
CA LEU A 124 32.31 36.85 13.74
C LEU A 124 31.57 36.57 12.42
N ALA A 125 32.21 35.76 11.56
CA ALA A 125 31.60 35.33 10.30
C ALA A 125 30.46 34.32 10.54
N ASN A 126 30.63 33.47 11.54
CA ASN A 126 29.69 32.45 11.98
C ASN A 126 29.22 32.77 13.40
N GLY A 127 28.04 32.27 13.79
CA GLY A 127 27.58 32.35 15.16
C GLY A 127 28.45 31.53 16.10
N ALA A 128 28.82 30.32 15.70
CA ALA A 128 29.82 29.53 16.40
C ALA A 128 30.70 28.70 15.43
N GLU A 129 32.00 28.61 15.68
CA GLU A 129 32.92 27.83 14.85
C GLU A 129 34.07 27.20 15.67
N ALA A 130 34.31 25.90 15.49
CA ALA A 130 35.34 25.16 16.20
C ALA A 130 35.79 23.90 15.45
N ASP A 131 37.07 23.49 15.58
CA ASP A 131 37.54 22.20 15.05
C ASP A 131 37.05 21.01 15.91
N GLY A 132 36.78 21.24 17.20
CA GLY A 132 36.23 20.26 18.13
C GLY A 132 34.74 20.48 18.41
N ASN A 133 34.20 19.74 19.37
CA ASN A 133 32.77 19.74 19.66
C ASN A 133 32.24 21.14 20.01
N ILE A 134 31.01 21.43 19.59
CA ILE A 134 30.26 22.61 20.00
C ILE A 134 29.07 22.14 20.84
N VAL A 135 28.98 22.60 22.08
CA VAL A 135 27.90 22.30 23.00
C VAL A 135 27.34 23.59 23.56
N PHE A 136 26.04 23.81 23.30
CA PHE A 136 25.27 24.89 23.91
C PHE A 136 24.11 24.30 24.69
N HIS A 137 24.12 24.52 25.99
CA HIS A 137 22.95 24.30 26.83
C HIS A 137 22.30 25.65 27.12
N SER A 138 21.02 25.80 26.83
CA SER A 138 20.21 26.96 27.21
C SER A 138 19.11 26.52 28.17
N ASN A 139 18.87 27.27 29.25
CA ASN A 139 17.66 27.11 30.06
C ASN A 139 16.38 27.60 29.36
N SER A 140 16.51 28.01 28.08
CA SER A 140 15.46 28.26 27.08
C SER A 140 14.99 29.70 26.86
N PRO A 141 14.54 30.04 25.64
CA PRO A 141 14.71 29.27 24.39
C PRO A 141 16.17 29.22 23.90
N LEU A 142 16.44 28.48 22.82
CA LEU A 142 17.69 28.56 22.06
C LEU A 142 17.37 28.91 20.60
N THR A 143 17.97 29.97 20.08
CA THR A 143 17.78 30.39 18.69
C THR A 143 19.11 30.44 17.95
N VAL A 144 19.18 29.84 16.77
CA VAL A 144 20.34 29.87 15.89
C VAL A 144 20.04 30.80 14.72
N ASN A 145 20.64 31.99 14.73
CA ASN A 145 20.45 33.02 13.69
C ASN A 145 21.70 33.22 12.81
N SER A 146 22.79 32.52 13.11
CA SER A 146 24.02 32.49 12.32
C SER A 146 24.66 31.12 12.44
N ASP A 147 25.48 30.77 11.46
CA ASP A 147 25.95 29.39 11.30
C ASP A 147 26.71 28.87 12.53
N ILE A 148 26.48 27.59 12.86
CA ILE A 148 27.22 26.80 13.84
C ILE A 148 27.97 25.72 13.08
N ILE A 149 29.30 25.81 13.05
CA ILE A 149 30.16 24.88 12.28
C ILE A 149 31.14 24.19 13.21
N SER A 150 31.05 22.87 13.29
CA SER A 150 31.93 22.04 14.13
C SER A 150 32.73 21.07 13.28
N GLY A 151 34.04 20.96 13.53
CA GLY A 151 34.87 19.89 12.96
C GLY A 151 34.58 18.50 13.56
N ALA A 152 33.70 18.43 14.56
CA ALA A 152 33.27 17.23 15.29
C ALA A 152 31.77 17.35 15.65
N ASP A 153 31.35 16.91 16.85
CA ASP A 153 29.93 16.90 17.24
C ASP A 153 29.37 18.29 17.53
N ILE A 154 28.07 18.46 17.34
CA ILE A 154 27.26 19.58 17.79
C ILE A 154 26.15 19.04 18.70
N LEU A 155 26.02 19.63 19.89
CA LEU A 155 24.92 19.37 20.81
C LEU A 155 24.26 20.69 21.22
N LEU A 156 22.99 20.86 20.87
CA LEU A 156 22.19 22.03 21.20
C LEU A 156 21.02 21.61 22.07
N THR A 157 20.81 22.28 23.20
CA THR A 157 19.70 21.93 24.10
C THR A 157 18.94 23.17 24.55
N ALA A 158 17.61 23.10 24.51
CA ALA A 158 16.70 24.01 25.22
C ALA A 158 16.08 23.23 26.38
N LEU A 159 16.65 23.41 27.56
CA LEU A 159 16.36 22.62 28.76
C LEU A 159 15.04 23.04 29.40
N GLY A 160 14.19 22.08 29.76
CA GLY A 160 12.93 22.34 30.45
C GLY A 160 11.74 21.55 29.89
N ASN A 161 10.52 21.96 30.23
CA ASN A 161 9.29 21.28 29.81
C ASN A 161 8.08 22.22 29.69
N THR A 162 8.35 23.50 29.45
CA THR A 162 7.42 24.59 29.25
C THR A 162 7.39 24.98 27.78
N VAL A 163 6.32 25.66 27.35
CA VAL A 163 6.14 26.16 25.97
C VAL A 163 7.18 27.20 25.51
N ALA A 164 8.15 27.55 26.35
CA ALA A 164 9.26 28.43 25.98
C ALA A 164 10.55 27.64 25.72
N ASP A 165 10.54 26.32 25.94
CA ASP A 165 11.69 25.44 25.89
C ASP A 165 11.98 24.93 24.48
N ASP A 166 11.98 25.89 23.54
CA ASP A 166 12.10 25.63 22.11
C ASP A 166 13.54 25.81 21.62
N ILE A 167 13.90 25.05 20.58
CA ILE A 167 15.02 25.35 19.69
C ILE A 167 14.46 25.91 18.39
N THR A 168 14.96 27.06 17.95
CA THR A 168 14.67 27.61 16.62
C THR A 168 15.95 27.70 15.79
N VAL A 169 15.95 27.17 14.58
CA VAL A 169 17.09 27.19 13.65
C VAL A 169 16.72 27.99 12.40
N ASN A 170 17.38 29.13 12.20
CA ASN A 170 17.18 30.02 11.03
C ASN A 170 18.44 30.13 10.15
N ALA A 171 19.49 29.38 10.49
CA ALA A 171 20.78 29.34 9.79
C ALA A 171 21.30 27.90 9.75
N THR A 172 22.55 27.70 9.35
CA THR A 172 23.11 26.34 9.23
C THR A 172 23.69 25.85 10.56
N VAL A 173 23.37 24.61 10.93
CA VAL A 173 24.06 23.80 11.94
C VAL A 173 24.77 22.66 11.21
N ASP A 174 26.11 22.70 11.12
CA ASP A 174 26.91 21.75 10.31
C ASP A 174 27.99 21.06 11.15
N ALA A 175 27.77 19.77 11.43
CA ALA A 175 28.75 18.91 12.09
C ALA A 175 29.57 18.14 11.04
N GLN A 176 30.88 18.37 11.03
CA GLN A 176 31.76 17.89 9.96
C GLN A 176 32.57 16.65 10.35
N ASN A 177 33.15 15.99 9.36
CA ASN A 177 34.14 14.91 9.53
C ASN A 177 33.65 13.72 10.37
N GLY A 178 32.36 13.38 10.24
CA GLY A 178 31.72 12.28 10.96
C GLY A 178 31.18 12.67 12.34
N GLY A 179 31.19 13.96 12.68
CA GLY A 179 30.49 14.51 13.84
C GLY A 179 28.97 14.38 13.71
N LYS A 180 28.30 14.32 14.85
CA LYS A 180 26.83 14.30 14.93
C LYS A 180 26.24 15.68 15.18
N ALA A 181 25.02 15.91 14.75
CA ALA A 181 24.24 17.08 15.14
C ALA A 181 23.02 16.64 15.97
N ASP A 182 23.08 16.88 17.27
CA ASP A 182 22.05 16.50 18.23
C ASP A 182 21.35 17.76 18.77
N LEU A 183 20.03 17.87 18.56
CA LEU A 183 19.17 18.95 19.04
C LEU A 183 18.10 18.36 19.97
N TYR A 184 18.04 18.85 21.21
CA TYR A 184 17.06 18.42 22.22
C TYR A 184 16.29 19.63 22.78
N ALA A 185 14.99 19.71 22.51
CA ALA A 185 14.15 20.80 22.98
C ALA A 185 13.11 20.29 23.98
N GLY A 186 12.96 21.01 25.11
CA GLY A 186 11.93 20.74 26.11
C GLY A 186 10.51 20.84 25.58
N HIS A 187 10.29 21.62 24.51
CA HIS A 187 9.04 21.73 23.79
C HIS A 187 9.30 21.56 22.29
N ASP A 188 9.39 22.63 21.49
CA ASP A 188 9.45 22.50 20.03
C ASP A 188 10.86 22.59 19.44
N ILE A 189 11.06 21.90 18.30
CA ILE A 189 12.16 22.21 17.38
C ILE A 189 11.56 22.83 16.12
N ILE A 190 11.97 24.06 15.81
CA ILE A 190 11.46 24.83 14.68
C ILE A 190 12.61 25.14 13.73
N LEU A 191 12.59 24.57 12.53
CA LEU A 191 13.48 24.96 11.44
C LEU A 191 12.75 26.01 10.60
N GLY A 192 13.25 27.24 10.61
CA GLY A 192 12.78 28.29 9.71
C GLY A 192 13.09 27.96 8.25
N ALA A 193 12.52 28.70 7.30
CA ALA A 193 12.65 28.41 5.86
C ALA A 193 14.09 28.40 5.30
N THR A 194 15.06 28.88 6.07
CA THR A 194 16.51 28.82 5.76
C THR A 194 17.31 28.02 6.78
N GLY A 195 16.62 27.38 7.72
CA GLY A 195 17.22 26.54 8.74
C GLY A 195 17.72 25.24 8.12
N GLU A 196 18.98 24.94 8.36
CA GLU A 196 19.61 23.70 7.91
C GLU A 196 20.24 23.00 9.12
N VAL A 197 19.99 21.71 9.30
CA VAL A 197 20.75 20.88 10.23
C VAL A 197 21.39 19.75 9.44
N LYS A 198 22.72 19.76 9.36
CA LYS A 198 23.43 18.85 8.49
C LYS A 198 24.70 18.25 9.07
N THR A 199 25.13 17.14 8.46
CA THR A 199 26.48 16.61 8.63
C THR A 199 27.22 16.58 7.30
N THR A 200 28.45 17.10 7.28
CA THR A 200 29.26 17.16 6.05
C THR A 200 30.67 16.58 6.22
N GLY A 201 31.43 16.49 5.13
CA GLY A 201 32.79 15.95 5.15
C GLY A 201 32.84 14.43 5.15
N THR A 202 33.92 13.84 5.69
CA THR A 202 34.12 12.38 5.64
C THR A 202 33.54 11.69 6.87
N GLY A 203 32.65 10.72 6.71
CA GLY A 203 32.13 9.91 7.82
C GLY A 203 30.61 9.71 7.70
N THR A 204 30.02 9.03 8.69
CA THR A 204 28.58 8.73 8.76
C THR A 204 27.94 9.43 9.96
N GLY A 205 28.20 10.73 10.10
CA GLY A 205 27.65 11.55 11.17
C GLY A 205 26.13 11.51 11.14
N ALA A 206 25.47 11.39 12.29
CA ALA A 206 24.02 11.32 12.37
C ALA A 206 23.41 12.69 12.72
N VAL A 207 22.16 12.91 12.34
CA VAL A 207 21.35 14.04 12.79
C VAL A 207 20.22 13.52 13.67
N ASN A 208 20.10 14.03 14.89
CA ASN A 208 19.01 13.68 15.81
C ASN A 208 18.32 14.96 16.31
N LEU A 209 17.05 15.10 16.00
CA LEU A 209 16.18 16.16 16.49
C LEU A 209 15.12 15.51 17.37
N VAL A 210 15.05 15.91 18.65
CA VAL A 210 14.04 15.41 19.57
C VAL A 210 13.34 16.56 20.30
N ALA A 211 12.05 16.67 20.05
CA ALA A 211 11.15 17.66 20.65
C ALA A 211 10.37 17.03 21.81
N GLY A 212 10.12 17.80 22.86
CA GLY A 212 9.52 17.30 24.10
C GLY A 212 10.48 16.53 25.02
N GLU A 213 11.77 16.89 25.02
CA GLU A 213 12.85 16.32 25.84
C GLU A 213 13.45 17.38 26.76
N ASN A 214 13.39 17.19 28.09
CA ASN A 214 13.93 18.17 29.02
C ASN A 214 15.46 18.20 29.03
N PHE A 215 16.08 17.04 28.81
CA PHE A 215 17.52 16.81 28.71
C PHE A 215 18.36 17.34 29.90
N THR A 216 17.76 17.79 30.99
CA THR A 216 18.48 18.28 32.19
C THR A 216 19.25 17.18 32.91
N ASP A 217 18.84 15.92 32.75
CA ASP A 217 19.54 14.74 33.25
C ASP A 217 20.50 14.12 32.21
N GLY A 218 20.42 14.59 30.97
CA GLY A 218 21.18 14.07 29.83
C GLY A 218 20.74 12.75 29.27
N LEU A 219 19.52 12.34 29.60
CA LEU A 219 18.86 11.20 28.99
C LEU A 219 17.89 11.71 27.91
N VAL A 220 17.56 10.82 26.98
CA VAL A 220 16.51 11.04 25.98
C VAL A 220 15.42 10.04 26.35
N ASP A 221 14.37 10.51 27.03
CA ASP A 221 13.33 9.67 27.63
C ASP A 221 11.90 10.26 27.56
N GLY A 222 11.72 11.36 26.85
CA GLY A 222 10.43 11.99 26.58
C GLY A 222 9.83 12.76 27.75
N ASP A 223 10.66 13.21 28.70
CA ASP A 223 10.22 13.87 29.94
C ASP A 223 9.94 15.39 29.82
N GLY A 224 10.03 15.95 28.62
CA GLY A 224 9.69 17.34 28.31
C GLY A 224 8.18 17.60 28.21
N ALA A 225 7.79 18.58 27.40
CA ALA A 225 6.40 18.96 27.15
C ALA A 225 5.70 17.97 26.21
N ALA A 226 4.43 17.68 26.46
CA ALA A 226 3.70 16.61 25.74
C ALA A 226 3.24 17.00 24.33
N ASP A 227 3.16 18.29 24.08
CA ASP A 227 2.85 18.98 22.83
C ASP A 227 4.11 19.33 22.01
N GLY A 228 5.30 18.88 22.46
CA GLY A 228 6.55 19.15 21.75
C GLY A 228 6.55 18.58 20.34
N SER A 229 6.67 19.47 19.36
CA SER A 229 6.58 19.18 17.93
C SER A 229 7.88 19.53 17.19
N ILE A 230 8.09 18.88 16.04
CA ILE A 230 9.14 19.27 15.09
C ILE A 230 8.45 19.94 13.90
N THR A 231 8.77 21.19 13.65
CA THR A 231 8.26 21.95 12.48
C THR A 231 9.41 22.32 11.56
N MET A 232 9.43 21.72 10.38
CA MET A 232 10.30 22.09 9.28
C MET A 232 9.52 22.98 8.32
N ALA A 233 9.77 24.29 8.36
CA ALA A 233 9.13 25.21 7.42
C ALA A 233 9.56 24.89 5.98
N ASP A 234 8.68 25.14 5.00
CA ASP A 234 8.99 25.03 3.57
C ASP A 234 10.34 25.68 3.23
N GLY A 235 11.23 24.90 2.62
CA GLY A 235 12.61 25.28 2.27
C GLY A 235 13.68 24.95 3.32
N SER A 236 13.29 24.50 4.52
CA SER A 236 14.25 23.98 5.51
C SER A 236 14.78 22.59 5.13
N LEU A 237 15.97 22.26 5.62
CA LEU A 237 16.70 21.04 5.26
C LEU A 237 17.28 20.33 6.49
N VAL A 238 17.09 19.02 6.54
CA VAL A 238 17.89 18.11 7.36
C VAL A 238 18.70 17.22 6.41
N ASP A 239 20.02 17.22 6.50
CA ASP A 239 20.89 16.49 5.55
C ASP A 239 22.00 15.72 6.28
N SER A 240 22.09 14.40 6.09
CA SER A 240 22.98 13.56 6.87
C SER A 240 23.72 12.54 6.00
N ASN A 241 25.06 12.49 6.14
CA ASN A 241 25.88 11.40 5.63
C ASN A 241 25.69 10.08 6.42
N GLY A 242 24.90 10.11 7.50
CA GLY A 242 24.55 8.97 8.34
C GLY A 242 23.03 8.88 8.53
N ALA A 243 22.59 8.23 9.61
CA ALA A 243 21.17 8.14 9.91
C ALA A 243 20.57 9.50 10.32
N VAL A 244 19.26 9.65 10.10
CA VAL A 244 18.47 10.77 10.62
C VAL A 244 17.41 10.22 11.59
N THR A 245 17.25 10.88 12.73
CA THR A 245 16.16 10.63 13.68
C THR A 245 15.42 11.93 13.97
N LEU A 246 14.13 11.95 13.70
CA LEU A 246 13.19 13.03 14.05
C LEU A 246 12.17 12.43 15.01
N SER A 247 12.17 12.85 16.27
CA SER A 247 11.26 12.31 17.29
C SER A 247 10.56 13.43 18.02
N ALA A 248 9.26 13.56 17.78
CA ALA A 248 8.38 14.49 18.45
C ALA A 248 7.40 13.76 19.37
N ARG A 249 6.95 14.48 20.39
CA ARG A 249 5.88 14.00 21.27
C ARG A 249 4.52 14.19 20.63
N GLU A 250 4.28 15.30 19.93
CA GLU A 250 3.05 15.55 19.17
C GLU A 250 3.28 15.37 17.67
N ASP A 251 3.52 16.43 16.91
CA ASP A 251 3.55 16.40 15.44
C ASP A 251 4.97 16.49 14.87
N VAL A 252 5.15 15.94 13.67
CA VAL A 252 6.31 16.21 12.80
C VAL A 252 5.81 16.75 11.47
N ALA A 253 6.01 18.04 11.23
CA ALA A 253 5.77 18.68 9.94
C ALA A 253 7.09 18.72 9.15
N LEU A 254 7.14 18.05 8.00
CA LEU A 254 8.35 17.83 7.20
C LEU A 254 8.52 18.87 6.10
N SER A 255 9.78 19.25 5.85
CA SER A 255 10.21 19.90 4.61
C SER A 255 11.03 18.87 3.84
N GLN A 256 12.36 19.03 3.74
CA GLN A 256 13.24 18.05 3.11
C GLN A 256 14.19 17.40 4.12
N VAL A 257 14.24 16.07 4.12
CA VAL A 257 15.11 15.22 4.93
C VAL A 257 15.91 14.31 4.01
N ILE A 258 17.23 14.44 4.00
CA ILE A 258 18.13 13.65 3.16
C ILE A 258 19.04 12.82 4.06
N SER A 259 19.17 11.53 3.74
CA SER A 259 20.08 10.62 4.42
C SER A 259 20.75 9.64 3.45
N ASP A 260 22.06 9.48 3.57
CA ASP A 260 22.80 8.39 2.91
C ASP A 260 22.50 6.99 3.52
N SER A 261 21.61 6.92 4.52
CA SER A 261 21.33 5.74 5.34
C SER A 261 19.83 5.67 5.67
N THR A 262 19.49 5.36 6.93
CA THR A 262 18.11 5.23 7.41
C THR A 262 17.55 6.54 7.94
N VAL A 263 16.27 6.81 7.67
CA VAL A 263 15.51 7.90 8.28
C VAL A 263 14.44 7.33 9.20
N ASN A 264 14.39 7.79 10.46
CA ASN A 264 13.37 7.42 11.42
C ASN A 264 12.60 8.67 11.84
N VAL A 265 11.29 8.69 11.63
CA VAL A 265 10.40 9.80 12.02
C VAL A 265 9.31 9.28 12.94
N THR A 266 9.20 9.87 14.12
CA THR A 266 8.22 9.49 15.14
C THR A 266 7.42 10.70 15.60
N ALA A 267 6.10 10.64 15.45
CA ALA A 267 5.11 11.55 16.04
C ALA A 267 4.29 10.76 17.08
N SER A 268 4.71 10.82 18.35
CA SER A 268 4.23 9.87 19.37
C SER A 268 2.73 9.97 19.67
N THR A 269 2.17 11.17 19.59
CA THR A 269 0.73 11.40 19.79
C THR A 269 0.04 12.11 18.63
N GLY A 270 0.77 12.68 17.69
CA GLY A 270 0.23 13.43 16.57
C GLY A 270 0.45 12.75 15.21
N SER A 271 0.63 13.58 14.19
CA SER A 271 0.75 13.21 12.79
C SER A 271 2.14 13.52 12.22
N ILE A 272 2.47 12.83 11.13
CA ILE A 272 3.57 13.20 10.24
C ILE A 272 2.94 13.83 9.00
N THR A 273 3.27 15.09 8.70
CA THR A 273 2.64 15.84 7.60
C THR A 273 3.68 16.44 6.68
N ASP A 274 3.35 16.53 5.39
CA ASP A 274 4.07 17.37 4.45
C ASP A 274 3.79 18.86 4.74
N ASN A 275 4.84 19.66 4.78
CA ASN A 275 4.80 21.11 4.97
C ASN A 275 5.56 21.85 3.85
N THR A 276 5.76 21.19 2.73
CA THR A 276 6.26 21.78 1.50
C THR A 276 5.11 22.29 0.63
N ALA A 277 5.42 23.21 -0.28
CA ALA A 277 4.45 23.66 -1.30
C ALA A 277 4.74 23.07 -2.69
N ALA A 278 5.79 22.26 -2.81
CA ALA A 278 6.29 21.66 -4.03
C ALA A 278 6.29 20.14 -3.85
N GLU A 279 5.89 19.41 -4.89
CA GLU A 279 5.85 17.93 -4.91
C GLU A 279 7.27 17.33 -5.10
N ASP A 280 8.25 17.87 -4.38
CA ASP A 280 9.61 17.30 -4.29
C ASP A 280 9.66 16.41 -3.03
N ALA A 281 10.50 15.36 -3.04
CA ALA A 281 10.56 14.40 -1.94
C ALA A 281 10.77 15.07 -0.56
N ASN A 282 9.85 14.80 0.38
CA ASN A 282 10.05 15.13 1.79
C ASN A 282 11.21 14.35 2.38
N ILE A 283 11.35 13.09 1.97
CA ILE A 283 12.38 12.19 2.51
C ILE A 283 13.11 11.47 1.38
N GLU A 284 14.44 11.62 1.36
CA GLU A 284 15.36 10.86 0.53
C GLU A 284 16.20 9.95 1.44
N GLY A 285 16.22 8.64 1.18
CA GLY A 285 16.95 7.69 2.01
C GLY A 285 16.88 6.25 1.52
N THR A 286 17.55 5.33 2.21
CA THR A 286 17.53 3.90 1.83
C THR A 286 16.34 3.17 2.44
N VAL A 287 16.27 3.14 3.77
CA VAL A 287 15.15 2.57 4.52
C VAL A 287 14.56 3.64 5.41
N VAL A 288 13.27 3.91 5.23
CA VAL A 288 12.54 4.89 6.02
C VAL A 288 11.56 4.18 6.96
N THR A 289 11.52 4.65 8.21
CA THR A 289 10.53 4.22 9.21
C THR A 289 9.75 5.44 9.68
N LEU A 290 8.44 5.42 9.45
CA LEU A 290 7.51 6.46 9.90
C LEU A 290 6.59 5.89 10.96
N THR A 291 6.42 6.58 12.09
CA THR A 291 5.46 6.17 13.12
C THR A 291 4.68 7.37 13.60
N ALA A 292 3.37 7.34 13.43
CA ALA A 292 2.47 8.38 13.91
C ALA A 292 1.30 7.76 14.67
N LYS A 293 0.56 8.57 15.42
CA LYS A 293 -0.67 8.13 16.08
C LYS A 293 -1.92 8.54 15.31
N GLU A 294 -1.94 9.74 14.75
CA GLU A 294 -3.13 10.33 14.12
C GLU A 294 -3.13 10.28 12.59
N GLY A 295 -1.97 10.11 11.95
CA GLY A 295 -1.89 9.97 10.50
C GLY A 295 -0.48 10.21 9.94
N ILE A 296 -0.26 9.74 8.72
CA ILE A 296 0.95 9.99 7.93
C ILE A 296 0.50 10.50 6.57
N GLY A 297 0.79 11.77 6.26
CA GLY A 297 0.28 12.44 5.08
C GLY A 297 -1.25 12.57 5.10
N THR A 298 -1.82 13.09 4.01
CA THR A 298 -3.27 13.22 3.82
C THR A 298 -3.69 12.92 2.39
N HIS A 299 -4.98 12.66 2.16
CA HIS A 299 -5.52 12.42 0.81
C HIS A 299 -5.61 13.69 -0.06
N ILE A 300 -5.29 14.86 0.49
CA ILE A 300 -5.36 16.13 -0.23
C ILE A 300 -4.18 16.15 -1.18
N ALA A 301 -4.41 16.45 -2.46
CA ALA A 301 -3.34 16.49 -3.46
C ALA A 301 -2.21 17.43 -3.02
N GLY A 302 -0.97 16.92 -2.99
CA GLY A 302 0.21 17.64 -2.54
C GLY A 302 0.30 17.78 -1.02
N ALA A 303 -0.24 16.81 -0.29
CA ALA A 303 -0.14 16.73 1.17
C ALA A 303 0.00 15.29 1.67
N ASP A 304 0.16 14.33 0.76
CA ASP A 304 0.80 13.04 0.97
C ASP A 304 2.28 13.24 1.30
N ILE A 305 2.92 12.23 1.91
CA ILE A 305 4.37 12.30 2.14
C ILE A 305 5.08 11.88 0.85
N ASP A 306 5.81 12.82 0.25
CA ASP A 306 6.63 12.58 -0.93
C ASP A 306 7.95 11.90 -0.54
N LEU A 307 8.31 10.85 -1.29
CA LEU A 307 9.41 9.95 -1.00
C LEU A 307 10.30 9.74 -2.23
N ASN A 308 11.59 9.52 -1.95
CA ASN A 308 12.59 8.96 -2.86
C ASN A 308 13.40 7.90 -2.10
N VAL A 309 12.81 6.70 -1.91
CA VAL A 309 13.31 5.69 -0.97
C VAL A 309 13.27 4.26 -1.50
N ASP A 310 14.28 3.44 -1.17
CA ASP A 310 14.29 2.03 -1.58
C ASP A 310 13.23 1.18 -0.84
N SER A 311 12.95 1.50 0.43
CA SER A 311 12.06 0.71 1.28
C SER A 311 11.40 1.53 2.38
N LEU A 312 10.13 1.20 2.68
CA LEU A 312 9.32 1.90 3.67
C LEU A 312 8.75 0.93 4.71
N ASN A 313 8.86 1.34 5.97
CA ASN A 313 8.02 0.88 7.07
C ASN A 313 7.20 2.08 7.56
N ALA A 314 5.88 1.97 7.69
CA ALA A 314 5.07 3.09 8.13
C ALA A 314 3.86 2.63 8.95
N HIS A 315 3.70 3.22 10.14
CA HIS A 315 2.72 2.76 11.13
C HIS A 315 1.88 3.92 11.65
N VAL A 316 0.56 3.87 11.44
CA VAL A 316 -0.42 4.72 12.12
C VAL A 316 -1.06 3.94 13.25
N THR A 317 -0.67 4.24 14.48
CA THR A 317 -1.02 3.42 15.66
C THR A 317 -2.40 3.72 16.27
N GLY A 318 -3.08 4.75 15.78
CA GLY A 318 -4.42 5.17 16.20
C GLY A 318 -5.41 5.27 15.04
N VAL A 319 -6.41 6.14 15.19
CA VAL A 319 -7.35 6.45 14.09
C VAL A 319 -6.67 7.46 13.18
N GLY A 320 -6.51 7.13 11.90
CA GLY A 320 -5.74 7.93 10.96
C GLY A 320 -5.40 7.17 9.68
N SER A 321 -5.24 7.89 8.57
CA SER A 321 -4.83 7.31 7.30
C SER A 321 -3.33 7.45 7.04
N LEU A 322 -2.85 6.69 6.07
CA LEU A 322 -1.47 6.69 5.58
C LEU A 322 -1.51 7.01 4.08
N HIS A 323 -0.88 8.11 3.68
CA HIS A 323 -0.76 8.56 2.29
C HIS A 323 0.69 8.86 1.96
N VAL A 324 1.24 8.14 0.97
CA VAL A 324 2.60 8.32 0.49
C VAL A 324 2.66 8.31 -1.03
N GLN A 325 3.58 9.12 -1.56
CA GLN A 325 3.92 9.15 -2.97
C GLN A 325 5.42 8.94 -3.14
N GLU A 326 5.78 7.90 -3.88
CA GLU A 326 7.15 7.56 -4.21
C GLU A 326 7.45 7.97 -5.65
N SER A 327 8.63 8.53 -5.88
CA SER A 327 9.08 8.98 -7.20
C SER A 327 9.53 7.84 -8.13
N ASP A 328 10.06 6.73 -7.58
CA ASP A 328 10.52 5.56 -8.33
C ASP A 328 9.98 4.22 -7.80
N ASP A 329 10.83 3.20 -7.65
CA ASP A 329 10.45 1.84 -7.23
C ASP A 329 10.47 1.75 -5.70
N ILE A 330 9.49 1.10 -5.07
CA ILE A 330 9.44 0.95 -3.61
C ILE A 330 9.14 -0.46 -3.14
N ASN A 331 9.83 -0.86 -2.07
CA ASN A 331 9.46 -2.04 -1.27
C ASN A 331 8.71 -1.59 -0.01
N LEU A 332 7.42 -1.91 0.06
CA LEU A 332 6.60 -1.74 1.25
C LEU A 332 6.87 -2.95 2.14
N LEU A 333 7.73 -2.78 3.14
CA LEU A 333 8.14 -3.87 4.02
C LEU A 333 7.07 -4.18 5.05
N ASP A 334 6.45 -3.13 5.60
CA ASP A 334 5.45 -3.17 6.67
C ASP A 334 4.72 -1.82 6.72
N LEU A 335 3.50 -1.76 6.19
CA LEU A 335 2.63 -0.59 6.22
C LEU A 335 1.35 -0.90 6.97
N ASP A 336 1.17 -0.27 8.14
CA ASP A 336 0.03 -0.51 9.00
C ASP A 336 -0.77 0.75 9.29
N THR A 337 -2.08 0.60 9.35
CA THR A 337 -2.96 1.52 10.07
C THR A 337 -3.80 0.76 11.09
N PHE A 338 -3.99 1.33 12.28
CA PHE A 338 -4.91 0.75 13.25
C PHE A 338 -6.36 0.91 12.76
N ASP A 339 -6.80 2.12 12.46
CA ASP A 339 -8.15 2.40 11.92
C ASP A 339 -8.07 3.57 10.92
N GLY A 340 -7.84 3.24 9.65
CA GLY A 340 -7.86 4.17 8.54
C GLY A 340 -7.44 3.54 7.22
N SER A 341 -7.49 4.32 6.15
CA SER A 341 -7.09 3.87 4.81
C SER A 341 -5.59 3.99 4.57
N ILE A 342 -5.09 3.18 3.64
CA ILE A 342 -3.71 3.21 3.15
C ILE A 342 -3.71 3.55 1.67
N ASN A 343 -2.96 4.56 1.27
CA ASN A 343 -2.78 4.94 -0.13
C ASN A 343 -1.30 5.09 -0.47
N VAL A 344 -0.87 4.34 -1.48
CA VAL A 344 0.50 4.34 -2.00
C VAL A 344 0.44 4.62 -3.49
N VAL A 345 1.18 5.64 -3.93
CA VAL A 345 1.38 5.95 -5.36
C VAL A 345 2.88 5.92 -5.64
N ALA A 346 3.35 5.02 -6.50
CA ALA A 346 4.76 4.97 -6.91
C ALA A 346 4.91 5.31 -8.40
N GLY A 347 5.94 6.09 -8.73
CA GLY A 347 6.35 6.36 -10.11
C GLY A 347 6.93 5.14 -10.82
N GLY A 348 7.37 4.13 -10.06
CA GLY A 348 7.94 2.85 -10.48
C GLY A 348 7.19 1.63 -9.94
N ALA A 349 7.88 0.50 -9.84
CA ALA A 349 7.34 -0.77 -9.38
C ALA A 349 7.13 -0.79 -7.86
N VAL A 350 6.06 -1.44 -7.39
CA VAL A 350 5.77 -1.63 -5.97
C VAL A 350 5.91 -3.11 -5.61
N THR A 351 6.68 -3.41 -4.56
CA THR A 351 6.63 -4.72 -3.88
C THR A 351 5.89 -4.54 -2.55
N ALA A 352 4.66 -5.03 -2.47
CA ALA A 352 3.83 -5.00 -1.27
C ALA A 352 4.08 -6.25 -0.43
N THR A 353 5.02 -6.17 0.52
CA THR A 353 5.40 -7.31 1.37
C THR A 353 4.37 -7.53 2.47
N ASP A 354 3.97 -6.45 3.13
CA ASP A 354 2.97 -6.42 4.19
C ASP A 354 2.31 -5.04 4.22
N VAL A 355 1.00 -4.99 3.95
CA VAL A 355 0.19 -3.76 3.94
C VAL A 355 -1.16 -4.08 4.58
N GLU A 356 -1.41 -3.60 5.79
CA GLU A 356 -2.59 -3.96 6.59
C GLU A 356 -3.32 -2.75 7.18
N SER A 357 -4.65 -2.72 7.05
CA SER A 357 -5.52 -1.93 7.93
C SER A 357 -6.22 -2.86 8.91
N THR A 358 -5.80 -2.79 10.17
CA THR A 358 -6.08 -3.86 11.15
C THR A 358 -7.51 -3.82 11.73
N PHE A 359 -8.15 -2.65 11.75
CA PHE A 359 -9.54 -2.53 12.18
C PHE A 359 -10.49 -2.77 11.01
N ASN A 360 -11.28 -3.83 11.09
CA ASN A 360 -12.18 -4.21 10.01
C ASN A 360 -13.37 -3.22 9.90
N LYS A 361 -13.33 -2.31 8.92
CA LYS A 361 -14.33 -1.27 8.68
C LYS A 361 -14.35 -0.86 7.20
N ASN A 362 -15.51 -0.41 6.71
CA ASN A 362 -15.70 0.02 5.32
C ASN A 362 -14.90 1.25 4.87
N ASP A 363 -14.34 2.03 5.78
CA ASP A 363 -13.52 3.19 5.39
C ASP A 363 -12.01 2.85 5.35
N ASN A 364 -11.66 1.58 5.65
CA ASN A 364 -10.29 1.14 5.88
C ASN A 364 -9.73 0.47 4.63
N ASP A 365 -9.84 1.21 3.52
CA ASP A 365 -9.47 0.74 2.19
C ASP A 365 -7.96 0.82 1.96
N ILE A 366 -7.45 -0.04 1.09
CA ILE A 366 -6.06 -0.02 0.64
C ILE A 366 -6.02 0.24 -0.87
N SER A 367 -5.29 1.28 -1.28
CA SER A 367 -5.08 1.62 -2.69
C SER A 367 -3.60 1.69 -3.01
N ILE A 368 -3.15 0.88 -3.97
CA ILE A 368 -1.75 0.82 -4.42
C ILE A 368 -1.70 1.07 -5.92
N THR A 369 -0.92 2.08 -6.32
CA THR A 369 -0.62 2.38 -7.71
C THR A 369 0.88 2.32 -7.96
N GLY A 370 1.30 1.65 -9.04
CA GLY A 370 2.68 1.60 -9.50
C GLY A 370 2.77 1.28 -10.98
N THR A 371 3.96 1.18 -11.55
CA THR A 371 4.13 0.67 -12.92
C THR A 371 3.84 -0.82 -13.00
N SER A 372 4.19 -1.57 -11.96
CA SER A 372 3.86 -2.98 -11.72
C SER A 372 3.74 -3.20 -10.22
N ILE A 373 3.00 -4.23 -9.80
CA ILE A 373 2.78 -4.52 -8.38
C ILE A 373 3.10 -6.00 -8.14
N ALA A 374 3.99 -6.30 -7.21
CA ALA A 374 4.22 -7.64 -6.68
C ALA A 374 3.59 -7.74 -5.29
N LEU A 375 2.64 -8.66 -5.11
CA LEU A 375 1.87 -8.84 -3.88
C LEU A 375 2.46 -9.97 -3.04
N VAL A 376 2.55 -9.77 -1.73
CA VAL A 376 2.84 -10.85 -0.77
C VAL A 376 1.73 -10.92 0.26
N ASP A 377 1.38 -9.79 0.88
CA ASP A 377 0.24 -9.67 1.80
C ASP A 377 -0.34 -8.24 1.74
N VAL A 378 -1.63 -8.14 1.42
CA VAL A 378 -2.40 -6.89 1.41
C VAL A 378 -3.75 -7.17 2.05
N ASN A 379 -4.04 -6.55 3.19
CA ASN A 379 -5.18 -6.92 4.03
C ASN A 379 -5.96 -5.69 4.53
N ALA A 380 -7.10 -5.42 3.90
CA ALA A 380 -8.06 -4.38 4.31
C ALA A 380 -9.17 -4.92 5.25
N GLY A 381 -9.03 -6.18 5.70
CA GLY A 381 -10.10 -6.89 6.40
C GLY A 381 -11.23 -7.33 5.46
N THR A 382 -12.41 -7.63 6.01
CA THR A 382 -13.56 -8.14 5.24
C THR A 382 -14.63 -7.09 4.97
N GLN A 383 -14.33 -5.83 5.24
CA GLN A 383 -15.22 -4.68 5.01
C GLN A 383 -14.50 -3.56 4.26
N GLY A 384 -13.17 -3.44 4.38
CA GLY A 384 -12.39 -2.49 3.60
C GLY A 384 -12.11 -3.02 2.19
N ASP A 385 -11.99 -2.11 1.24
CA ASP A 385 -11.80 -2.43 -0.17
C ASP A 385 -10.33 -2.36 -0.57
N VAL A 386 -9.95 -3.09 -1.61
CA VAL A 386 -8.60 -3.05 -2.18
C VAL A 386 -8.65 -2.64 -3.65
N VAL A 387 -7.87 -1.61 -4.01
CA VAL A 387 -7.69 -1.14 -5.38
C VAL A 387 -6.23 -1.22 -5.78
N LEU A 388 -5.94 -2.01 -6.83
CA LEU A 388 -4.59 -2.21 -7.34
C LEU A 388 -4.49 -1.74 -8.80
N THR A 389 -3.56 -0.83 -9.07
CA THR A 389 -3.35 -0.26 -10.41
C THR A 389 -1.90 -0.38 -10.86
N ALA A 390 -1.64 -1.28 -11.81
CA ALA A 390 -0.38 -1.39 -12.54
C ALA A 390 -0.47 -0.63 -13.88
N THR A 391 0.12 0.57 -13.91
CA THR A 391 -0.04 1.53 -15.02
C THR A 391 0.70 1.15 -16.31
N ALA A 392 1.66 0.22 -16.25
CA ALA A 392 2.45 -0.19 -17.43
C ALA A 392 2.67 -1.71 -17.54
N GLY A 393 2.77 -2.40 -16.41
CA GLY A 393 3.13 -3.81 -16.30
C GLY A 393 2.02 -4.67 -15.70
N SER A 394 2.43 -5.63 -14.87
CA SER A 394 1.56 -6.66 -14.31
C SER A 394 1.35 -6.48 -12.81
N ILE A 395 0.27 -7.06 -12.31
CA ILE A 395 0.05 -7.38 -10.90
C ILE A 395 0.40 -8.86 -10.74
N THR A 396 1.39 -9.21 -9.92
CA THR A 396 1.89 -10.58 -9.76
C THR A 396 1.78 -11.06 -8.31
N ASP A 397 1.72 -12.37 -8.16
CA ASP A 397 1.66 -13.01 -6.86
C ASP A 397 3.05 -13.36 -6.32
N GLY A 398 3.16 -13.37 -5.00
CA GLY A 398 4.34 -13.73 -4.22
C GLY A 398 4.00 -14.29 -2.84
N GLY A 399 2.70 -14.33 -2.48
CA GLY A 399 2.16 -14.77 -1.20
C GLY A 399 1.47 -16.13 -1.27
N ALA A 400 0.83 -16.55 -0.17
CA ALA A 400 -0.05 -17.72 -0.14
C ALA A 400 -1.54 -17.33 -0.07
N VAL A 401 -1.82 -16.17 0.52
CA VAL A 401 -3.04 -15.39 0.39
C VAL A 401 -2.53 -13.96 0.28
N SER A 402 -2.77 -13.33 -0.85
CA SER A 402 -2.08 -12.09 -1.21
C SER A 402 -2.97 -10.87 -1.09
N VAL A 403 -4.29 -11.07 -1.11
CA VAL A 403 -5.28 -10.01 -0.90
C VAL A 403 -6.45 -10.49 -0.04
N ILE A 404 -6.77 -9.74 1.02
CA ILE A 404 -7.99 -9.87 1.84
C ILE A 404 -8.72 -8.52 1.81
N ALA A 405 -9.98 -8.53 1.37
CA ALA A 405 -10.82 -7.34 1.21
C ALA A 405 -12.31 -7.72 1.25
N ASP A 406 -13.22 -6.73 1.30
CA ASP A 406 -14.60 -6.92 0.86
C ASP A 406 -14.66 -6.95 -0.66
N ASP A 407 -14.31 -5.82 -1.28
CA ASP A 407 -14.23 -5.67 -2.73
C ASP A 407 -12.78 -5.55 -3.22
N LEU A 408 -12.50 -6.13 -4.39
CA LEU A 408 -11.21 -6.02 -5.05
C LEU A 408 -11.34 -5.52 -6.49
N THR A 409 -10.67 -4.41 -6.79
CA THR A 409 -10.46 -3.93 -8.16
C THR A 409 -9.00 -4.08 -8.56
N MET A 410 -8.75 -4.74 -9.69
CA MET A 410 -7.40 -4.87 -10.25
C MET A 410 -7.33 -4.38 -11.70
N THR A 411 -6.45 -3.42 -11.99
CA THR A 411 -6.18 -2.97 -13.35
C THR A 411 -4.69 -3.11 -13.67
N ALA A 412 -4.37 -3.85 -14.73
CA ALA A 412 -3.00 -4.03 -15.20
C ALA A 412 -2.92 -3.90 -16.73
N THR A 413 -1.90 -3.19 -17.22
CA THR A 413 -1.68 -3.03 -18.67
C THR A 413 -1.17 -4.32 -19.33
N ASP A 414 -0.51 -5.20 -18.58
CA ASP A 414 -0.10 -6.52 -19.08
C ASP A 414 -0.93 -7.65 -18.46
N SER A 415 -0.54 -8.18 -17.29
CA SER A 415 -1.21 -9.33 -16.65
C SER A 415 -1.72 -9.04 -15.24
N VAL A 416 -2.78 -9.73 -14.83
CA VAL A 416 -3.15 -9.98 -13.43
C VAL A 416 -2.89 -11.46 -13.14
N GLY A 417 -1.93 -11.74 -12.25
CA GLY A 417 -1.30 -13.04 -12.06
C GLY A 417 -0.27 -13.38 -13.16
N ALA A 418 0.48 -14.48 -13.01
CA ALA A 418 1.48 -14.92 -13.98
C ALA A 418 1.32 -16.38 -14.41
N THR A 419 1.99 -16.79 -15.50
CA THR A 419 1.88 -18.14 -16.08
C THR A 419 2.30 -19.24 -15.13
N GLY A 420 1.56 -20.35 -15.12
CA GLY A 420 1.81 -21.48 -14.22
C GLY A 420 0.83 -21.51 -13.07
N LEU A 421 1.33 -21.71 -11.85
CA LEU A 421 0.54 -21.79 -10.62
C LEU A 421 0.54 -20.46 -9.83
N ASP A 422 0.89 -19.36 -10.49
CA ASP A 422 1.03 -18.03 -9.90
C ASP A 422 -0.28 -17.24 -10.09
N TYR A 423 -1.31 -17.68 -9.38
CA TYR A 423 -2.61 -17.00 -9.33
C TYR A 423 -2.53 -15.88 -8.31
N ILE A 424 -3.31 -14.80 -8.48
CA ILE A 424 -3.55 -13.94 -7.32
C ILE A 424 -4.46 -14.73 -6.36
N ASP A 425 -3.91 -15.19 -5.24
CA ASP A 425 -4.68 -15.83 -4.18
C ASP A 425 -5.42 -14.77 -3.36
N THR A 426 -6.75 -14.86 -3.30
CA THR A 426 -7.61 -13.83 -2.71
C THR A 426 -8.57 -14.41 -1.66
N GLN A 427 -9.06 -13.54 -0.77
CA GLN A 427 -10.24 -13.76 0.06
C GLN A 427 -11.10 -12.48 0.00
N VAL A 428 -11.96 -12.42 -1.01
CA VAL A 428 -12.82 -11.26 -1.30
C VAL A 428 -14.25 -11.70 -1.60
N GLN A 429 -15.22 -10.81 -1.41
CA GLN A 429 -16.63 -11.06 -1.75
C GLN A 429 -16.89 -10.74 -3.22
N ASN A 430 -16.44 -9.56 -3.68
CA ASN A 430 -16.67 -9.09 -5.04
C ASN A 430 -15.35 -8.77 -5.74
N ILE A 431 -15.34 -8.94 -7.07
CA ILE A 431 -14.17 -8.59 -7.87
C ILE A 431 -14.55 -7.93 -9.20
N GLU A 432 -13.75 -6.94 -9.55
CA GLU A 432 -13.64 -6.37 -10.88
C GLU A 432 -12.19 -6.37 -11.33
N GLY A 433 -11.96 -6.45 -12.64
CA GLY A 433 -10.62 -6.20 -13.12
C GLY A 433 -10.40 -6.21 -14.63
N SER A 434 -9.26 -5.69 -15.02
CA SER A 434 -8.83 -5.60 -16.40
C SER A 434 -7.37 -5.96 -16.53
N ALA A 435 -7.07 -6.90 -17.43
CA ALA A 435 -5.72 -7.17 -17.91
C ALA A 435 -5.62 -6.77 -19.38
N GLY A 436 -4.48 -6.21 -19.79
CA GLY A 436 -4.23 -5.90 -21.20
C GLY A 436 -3.86 -7.14 -22.01
N THR A 437 -2.60 -7.27 -22.40
CA THR A 437 -2.13 -8.33 -23.31
C THR A 437 -1.85 -9.67 -22.65
N GLY A 438 -1.80 -9.68 -21.33
CA GLY A 438 -1.45 -10.81 -20.50
C GLY A 438 -2.64 -11.61 -20.03
N VAL A 439 -2.47 -12.34 -18.93
CA VAL A 439 -3.53 -13.16 -18.34
C VAL A 439 -4.35 -12.39 -17.32
N PHE A 440 -5.54 -12.88 -16.98
CA PHE A 440 -6.25 -12.53 -15.76
C PHE A 440 -6.50 -13.80 -14.94
N ARG A 441 -5.80 -13.97 -13.83
CA ARG A 441 -5.82 -15.20 -13.03
C ARG A 441 -5.97 -14.95 -11.55
N ILE A 442 -7.05 -15.48 -10.99
CA ILE A 442 -7.34 -15.40 -9.56
C ILE A 442 -7.77 -16.76 -9.01
N ASN A 443 -7.51 -16.95 -7.72
CA ASN A 443 -7.98 -18.08 -6.95
C ASN A 443 -8.53 -17.57 -5.60
N ASN A 444 -9.86 -17.50 -5.50
CA ASN A 444 -10.53 -16.98 -4.32
C ASN A 444 -10.87 -18.08 -3.31
N THR A 445 -10.53 -17.83 -2.06
CA THR A 445 -11.00 -18.62 -0.93
C THR A 445 -12.42 -18.19 -0.56
N GLY A 446 -13.35 -19.14 -0.57
CA GLY A 446 -14.76 -18.90 -0.26
C GLY A 446 -15.61 -18.58 -1.49
N ALA A 447 -16.71 -17.86 -1.25
CA ALA A 447 -17.63 -17.41 -2.27
C ALA A 447 -17.04 -16.21 -3.04
N LEU A 448 -17.36 -16.07 -4.31
CA LEU A 448 -16.94 -14.92 -5.12
C LEU A 448 -18.06 -14.47 -6.04
N THR A 449 -18.23 -13.16 -6.17
CA THR A 449 -19.03 -12.52 -7.21
C THR A 449 -18.12 -11.74 -8.15
N VAL A 450 -18.27 -11.93 -9.46
CA VAL A 450 -17.72 -10.99 -10.45
C VAL A 450 -18.74 -9.88 -10.67
N GLY A 451 -18.33 -8.65 -10.35
CA GLY A 451 -19.19 -7.48 -10.29
C GLY A 451 -19.68 -7.16 -8.88
N GLY A 452 -20.41 -6.04 -8.76
CA GLY A 452 -20.95 -5.59 -7.48
C GLY A 452 -19.94 -4.89 -6.58
N VAL A 453 -18.78 -4.49 -7.11
CA VAL A 453 -17.80 -3.68 -6.39
C VAL A 453 -18.35 -2.26 -6.19
N GLU A 454 -18.38 -1.79 -4.95
CA GLU A 454 -18.83 -0.45 -4.59
C GLU A 454 -17.70 0.59 -4.81
N GLY A 455 -18.00 1.90 -4.72
CA GLY A 455 -16.94 2.93 -4.76
C GLY A 455 -16.56 3.53 -6.13
N GLY A 456 -17.20 3.13 -7.24
CA GLY A 456 -17.11 3.86 -8.52
C GLY A 456 -15.87 3.59 -9.37
N SER A 457 -15.35 2.36 -9.29
CA SER A 457 -14.37 1.81 -10.24
C SER A 457 -14.77 2.12 -11.70
N ALA A 458 -13.79 2.48 -12.52
CA ALA A 458 -14.00 2.66 -13.96
C ALA A 458 -14.09 1.32 -14.71
N VAL A 459 -13.72 0.23 -14.03
CA VAL A 459 -13.85 -1.14 -14.50
C VAL A 459 -15.25 -1.64 -14.13
N THR A 460 -15.79 -2.55 -14.92
CA THR A 460 -17.03 -3.28 -14.62
C THR A 460 -16.83 -4.69 -15.13
N GLY A 461 -17.12 -5.69 -14.30
CA GLY A 461 -16.86 -7.09 -14.57
C GLY A 461 -15.37 -7.41 -14.73
N VAL A 462 -15.06 -8.42 -15.55
CA VAL A 462 -13.67 -8.83 -15.81
C VAL A 462 -13.38 -8.80 -17.30
N THR A 463 -12.27 -8.16 -17.67
CA THR A 463 -11.83 -8.05 -19.06
C THR A 463 -10.39 -8.49 -19.26
N SER A 464 -10.11 -9.17 -20.39
CA SER A 464 -8.73 -9.38 -20.84
C SER A 464 -8.60 -9.37 -22.37
N ALA A 465 -7.63 -8.62 -22.89
CA ALA A 465 -7.36 -8.51 -24.32
C ALA A 465 -6.34 -9.55 -24.85
N GLY A 466 -5.67 -10.27 -23.96
CA GLY A 466 -4.68 -11.30 -24.31
C GLY A 466 -4.68 -12.46 -23.31
N GLY A 467 -3.67 -13.33 -23.37
CA GLY A 467 -3.56 -14.46 -22.45
C GLY A 467 -4.85 -15.30 -22.29
N GLU A 468 -5.14 -15.73 -21.06
CA GLU A 468 -6.36 -16.42 -20.62
C GLU A 468 -7.04 -15.65 -19.49
N ILE A 469 -8.35 -15.84 -19.32
CA ILE A 469 -9.05 -15.51 -18.07
C ILE A 469 -9.25 -16.82 -17.31
N LEU A 470 -8.80 -16.89 -16.07
CA LEU A 470 -9.08 -18.00 -15.15
C LEU A 470 -9.51 -17.44 -13.80
N ILE A 471 -10.77 -17.69 -13.45
CA ILE A 471 -11.35 -17.27 -12.18
C ILE A 471 -11.77 -18.53 -11.42
N GLY A 472 -11.06 -18.82 -10.33
CA GLY A 472 -11.40 -19.88 -9.40
C GLY A 472 -11.99 -19.33 -8.11
N ALA A 473 -13.01 -20.02 -7.59
CA ALA A 473 -13.52 -19.83 -6.23
C ALA A 473 -13.71 -21.18 -5.54
N SER A 474 -13.58 -21.21 -4.21
CA SER A 474 -13.94 -22.38 -3.41
C SER A 474 -15.44 -22.68 -3.38
N SER A 475 -16.25 -21.75 -3.90
CA SER A 475 -17.71 -21.77 -4.15
C SER A 475 -18.59 -21.05 -3.12
N PRO A 476 -19.76 -20.55 -3.58
CA PRO A 476 -20.19 -20.43 -4.98
C PRO A 476 -19.38 -19.38 -5.77
N LEU A 477 -19.43 -19.48 -7.10
CA LEU A 477 -19.02 -18.39 -8.00
C LEU A 477 -20.27 -17.82 -8.68
N THR A 478 -20.43 -16.50 -8.62
CA THR A 478 -21.53 -15.77 -9.27
C THR A 478 -20.95 -14.78 -10.27
N ILE A 479 -21.51 -14.71 -11.47
CA ILE A 479 -21.13 -13.74 -12.51
C ILE A 479 -22.30 -12.76 -12.67
N ASP A 480 -22.23 -11.62 -11.96
CA ASP A 480 -23.25 -10.56 -11.99
C ASP A 480 -22.93 -9.44 -12.97
N GLU A 481 -21.67 -9.35 -13.40
CA GLU A 481 -21.21 -8.47 -14.47
C GLU A 481 -20.43 -9.23 -15.54
N ASP A 482 -20.29 -8.62 -16.72
CA ASP A 482 -19.80 -9.30 -17.91
C ASP A 482 -18.34 -9.77 -17.74
N VAL A 483 -18.06 -10.99 -18.20
CA VAL A 483 -16.70 -11.51 -18.39
C VAL A 483 -16.38 -11.49 -19.87
N THR A 484 -15.49 -10.58 -20.29
CA THR A 484 -15.16 -10.36 -21.71
C THR A 484 -13.71 -10.68 -22.00
N HIS A 485 -13.47 -11.54 -23.00
CA HIS A 485 -12.13 -11.89 -23.46
C HIS A 485 -12.02 -11.74 -24.98
N SER A 486 -10.94 -11.13 -25.46
CA SER A 486 -10.67 -11.01 -26.92
C SER A 486 -9.35 -11.66 -27.36
N GLY A 487 -8.61 -12.25 -26.43
CA GLY A 487 -7.35 -12.94 -26.69
C GLY A 487 -7.53 -14.38 -27.22
N THR A 488 -6.41 -15.02 -27.53
CA THR A 488 -6.38 -16.38 -28.09
C THR A 488 -6.44 -17.48 -27.03
N GLY A 489 -6.31 -17.15 -25.75
CA GLY A 489 -6.40 -18.13 -24.67
C GLY A 489 -7.85 -18.45 -24.29
N ARG A 490 -8.00 -19.08 -23.13
CA ARG A 490 -9.27 -19.63 -22.66
C ARG A 490 -9.94 -18.67 -21.69
N VAL A 491 -11.26 -18.77 -21.56
CA VAL A 491 -11.99 -18.27 -20.40
C VAL A 491 -12.36 -19.47 -19.55
N THR A 492 -11.86 -19.55 -18.32
CA THR A 492 -12.10 -20.67 -17.42
C THR A 492 -12.70 -20.17 -16.11
N LEU A 493 -13.92 -20.59 -15.78
CA LEU A 493 -14.61 -20.21 -14.55
C LEU A 493 -14.87 -21.45 -13.71
N ILE A 494 -14.43 -21.42 -12.45
CA ILE A 494 -14.42 -22.59 -11.58
C ILE A 494 -15.11 -22.25 -10.26
N SER A 495 -16.15 -23.00 -9.92
CA SER A 495 -16.74 -23.07 -8.58
C SER A 495 -16.50 -24.48 -8.02
N ASN A 496 -15.47 -24.67 -7.21
CA ASN A 496 -15.08 -26.00 -6.71
C ASN A 496 -15.94 -26.48 -5.54
N GLY A 497 -16.00 -27.80 -5.33
CA GLY A 497 -16.62 -28.45 -4.18
C GLY A 497 -17.54 -29.62 -4.52
N SER A 498 -18.22 -30.17 -3.52
CA SER A 498 -19.16 -31.30 -3.70
C SER A 498 -20.48 -31.16 -2.93
N SER A 499 -20.68 -30.04 -2.23
CA SER A 499 -21.92 -29.67 -1.54
C SER A 499 -22.96 -29.14 -2.53
N ALA A 500 -24.21 -29.06 -2.10
CA ALA A 500 -25.29 -28.54 -2.95
C ALA A 500 -25.17 -27.03 -3.23
N SER A 501 -24.37 -26.31 -2.45
CA SER A 501 -24.13 -24.87 -2.59
C SER A 501 -23.07 -24.54 -3.65
N ASP A 502 -22.35 -25.54 -4.16
CA ASP A 502 -21.09 -25.34 -4.88
C ASP A 502 -21.35 -25.06 -6.36
N ASN A 503 -22.13 -24.01 -6.61
CA ASN A 503 -22.72 -23.70 -7.90
C ASN A 503 -21.98 -22.56 -8.57
N LEU A 504 -21.94 -22.62 -9.91
CA LEU A 504 -21.62 -21.48 -10.76
C LEU A 504 -22.94 -20.87 -11.25
N THR A 505 -23.21 -19.62 -10.87
CA THR A 505 -24.39 -18.87 -11.31
C THR A 505 -23.96 -17.75 -12.25
N ILE A 506 -24.63 -17.62 -13.38
CA ILE A 506 -24.32 -16.63 -14.42
C ILE A 506 -25.56 -15.76 -14.65
N ASN A 507 -25.47 -14.52 -14.21
CA ASN A 507 -26.50 -13.48 -14.34
C ASN A 507 -26.15 -12.44 -15.42
N ALA A 508 -24.87 -12.30 -15.77
CA ALA A 508 -24.37 -11.47 -16.87
C ALA A 508 -23.79 -12.30 -18.02
N ASN A 509 -23.25 -11.63 -19.05
CA ASN A 509 -22.71 -12.32 -20.22
C ASN A 509 -21.28 -12.81 -20.00
N ILE A 510 -20.95 -13.91 -20.66
CA ILE A 510 -19.58 -14.38 -20.84
C ILE A 510 -19.31 -14.34 -22.34
N GLU A 511 -18.50 -13.39 -22.78
CA GLU A 511 -18.19 -13.17 -24.20
C GLU A 511 -16.72 -13.45 -24.49
N HIS A 512 -16.46 -14.36 -25.43
CA HIS A 512 -15.11 -14.62 -25.93
C HIS A 512 -15.02 -14.44 -27.44
N THR A 513 -14.47 -13.30 -27.87
CA THR A 513 -14.36 -12.95 -29.29
C THR A 513 -13.14 -13.56 -29.99
N GLY A 514 -12.29 -14.25 -29.23
CA GLY A 514 -11.07 -14.90 -29.72
C GLY A 514 -11.27 -16.32 -30.26
N THR A 515 -10.20 -17.12 -30.18
CA THR A 515 -10.13 -18.47 -30.79
C THR A 515 -9.99 -19.63 -29.80
N GLY A 516 -9.72 -19.35 -28.52
CA GLY A 516 -9.61 -20.38 -27.47
C GLY A 516 -10.97 -20.89 -26.96
N LEU A 517 -10.98 -21.65 -25.87
CA LEU A 517 -12.17 -22.29 -25.30
C LEU A 517 -12.79 -21.44 -24.18
N VAL A 518 -14.12 -21.47 -24.06
CA VAL A 518 -14.83 -21.10 -22.83
C VAL A 518 -15.16 -22.38 -22.03
N ASP A 519 -14.63 -22.48 -20.81
CA ASP A 519 -14.66 -23.67 -19.95
C ASP A 519 -15.27 -23.32 -18.58
N LEU A 520 -16.45 -23.86 -18.28
CA LEU A 520 -17.15 -23.59 -17.03
C LEU A 520 -17.26 -24.89 -16.23
N ILE A 521 -16.82 -24.83 -14.97
CA ILE A 521 -16.75 -26.00 -14.08
C ILE A 521 -17.45 -25.64 -12.77
N ALA A 522 -18.42 -26.45 -12.36
CA ALA A 522 -19.09 -26.32 -11.08
C ALA A 522 -19.15 -27.64 -10.33
N GLY A 523 -18.82 -27.58 -9.04
CA GLY A 523 -18.92 -28.69 -8.10
C GLY A 523 -20.34 -29.23 -7.97
N ASN A 524 -21.36 -28.41 -8.18
CA ASN A 524 -22.75 -28.82 -8.30
C ASN A 524 -23.39 -28.29 -9.59
N ASP A 525 -24.25 -27.26 -9.53
CA ASP A 525 -24.96 -26.80 -10.71
C ASP A 525 -24.21 -25.69 -11.46
N ILE A 526 -24.36 -25.67 -12.78
CA ILE A 526 -24.18 -24.46 -13.60
C ILE A 526 -25.57 -23.90 -13.89
N ARG A 527 -25.81 -22.63 -13.55
CA ARG A 527 -27.10 -21.96 -13.74
C ARG A 527 -26.91 -20.70 -14.58
N LEU A 528 -27.54 -20.66 -15.75
CA LEU A 528 -27.56 -19.49 -16.62
C LEU A 528 -28.94 -18.82 -16.51
N SER A 529 -28.96 -17.56 -16.08
CA SER A 529 -30.18 -16.79 -15.88
C SER A 529 -30.81 -16.32 -17.19
N SER A 530 -32.09 -15.93 -17.13
CA SER A 530 -32.82 -15.44 -18.29
C SER A 530 -32.17 -14.18 -18.84
N GLY A 531 -31.92 -14.14 -20.16
CA GLY A 531 -31.26 -13.02 -20.83
C GLY A 531 -29.72 -13.03 -20.78
N SER A 532 -29.12 -13.89 -19.97
CA SER A 532 -27.66 -14.06 -19.91
C SER A 532 -27.18 -14.95 -21.05
N GLN A 533 -25.98 -14.67 -21.56
CA GLN A 533 -25.43 -15.35 -22.73
C GLN A 533 -23.99 -15.84 -22.47
N ILE A 534 -23.66 -17.01 -23.03
CA ILE A 534 -22.28 -17.49 -23.15
C ILE A 534 -21.98 -17.59 -24.64
N SER A 535 -21.03 -16.81 -25.14
CA SER A 535 -20.75 -16.72 -26.57
C SER A 535 -19.27 -16.86 -26.90
N THR A 536 -19.01 -17.50 -28.05
CA THR A 536 -17.70 -17.52 -28.70
C THR A 536 -17.85 -17.31 -30.21
N VAL A 537 -16.81 -16.84 -30.89
CA VAL A 537 -16.83 -16.80 -32.37
C VAL A 537 -16.37 -18.15 -32.93
N SER A 538 -15.11 -18.51 -32.70
CA SER A 538 -14.53 -19.76 -33.23
C SER A 538 -14.14 -20.76 -32.15
N GLY A 539 -14.22 -20.33 -30.89
CA GLY A 539 -13.90 -21.11 -29.72
C GLY A 539 -14.91 -22.21 -29.44
N ASN A 540 -14.44 -23.31 -28.85
CA ASN A 540 -15.36 -24.29 -28.29
C ASN A 540 -16.01 -23.72 -27.02
N ILE A 541 -17.14 -24.29 -26.62
CA ILE A 541 -17.76 -24.03 -25.31
C ILE A 541 -17.94 -25.36 -24.56
N GLY A 542 -17.47 -25.43 -23.32
CA GLY A 542 -17.57 -26.62 -22.48
C GLY A 542 -18.12 -26.31 -21.10
N LEU A 543 -19.28 -26.86 -20.75
CA LEU A 543 -19.90 -26.73 -19.43
C LEU A 543 -19.84 -28.08 -18.71
N ALA A 544 -19.37 -28.09 -17.46
CA ALA A 544 -19.27 -29.28 -16.62
C ALA A 544 -19.91 -29.05 -15.24
N ALA A 545 -21.05 -29.67 -14.97
CA ALA A 545 -21.76 -29.61 -13.69
C ALA A 545 -21.59 -30.93 -12.91
N GLY A 546 -21.27 -30.83 -11.63
CA GLY A 546 -20.90 -31.97 -10.78
C GLY A 546 -19.43 -32.38 -10.93
N ALA A 547 -18.57 -31.45 -11.33
CA ALA A 547 -17.15 -31.68 -11.58
C ALA A 547 -16.30 -30.69 -10.78
N ASN A 548 -15.09 -31.08 -10.41
CA ASN A 548 -14.11 -30.15 -9.85
C ASN A 548 -12.95 -29.95 -10.81
N ALA A 549 -12.25 -28.84 -10.64
CA ALA A 549 -10.98 -28.61 -11.30
C ALA A 549 -9.86 -28.99 -10.33
N GLY A 550 -9.07 -29.99 -10.70
CA GLY A 550 -7.78 -30.23 -10.06
C GLY A 550 -6.77 -29.12 -10.35
N VAL A 551 -5.60 -29.17 -9.73
CA VAL A 551 -4.47 -28.26 -10.02
C VAL A 551 -4.18 -28.20 -11.54
N GLY A 552 -4.18 -27.00 -12.11
CA GLY A 552 -3.97 -26.79 -13.56
C GLY A 552 -5.21 -26.97 -14.45
N GLY A 553 -6.42 -26.93 -13.89
CA GLY A 553 -7.67 -26.87 -14.67
C GLY A 553 -8.09 -28.21 -15.31
N ILE A 554 -7.51 -29.33 -14.86
CA ILE A 554 -7.95 -30.66 -15.30
C ILE A 554 -9.25 -31.00 -14.59
N ARG A 555 -10.31 -31.20 -15.38
CA ARG A 555 -11.62 -31.66 -14.91
C ARG A 555 -11.47 -33.05 -14.28
N ASP A 556 -11.84 -33.19 -13.02
CA ASP A 556 -12.17 -34.49 -12.43
C ASP A 556 -13.70 -34.59 -12.20
N LEU A 557 -14.21 -35.82 -12.13
CA LEU A 557 -15.64 -36.09 -11.96
C LEU A 557 -15.94 -36.39 -10.48
N ASP A 558 -15.34 -35.66 -9.54
CA ASP A 558 -15.51 -35.88 -8.11
C ASP A 558 -16.42 -34.87 -7.39
N GLY A 559 -17.03 -33.94 -8.16
CA GLY A 559 -18.08 -33.05 -7.66
C GLY A 559 -19.39 -33.76 -7.29
N ASN A 560 -20.41 -32.98 -6.93
CA ASN A 560 -21.72 -33.45 -6.51
C ASN A 560 -22.40 -34.29 -7.60
N ALA A 561 -22.85 -35.50 -7.25
CA ALA A 561 -23.56 -36.39 -8.15
C ALA A 561 -24.90 -35.84 -8.67
N ASN A 562 -25.43 -34.77 -8.06
CA ASN A 562 -26.65 -34.08 -8.48
C ASN A 562 -26.38 -32.87 -9.38
N GLY A 563 -25.12 -32.59 -9.73
CA GLY A 563 -24.75 -31.44 -10.55
C GLY A 563 -25.49 -31.43 -11.88
N SER A 564 -26.22 -30.34 -12.11
CA SER A 564 -27.08 -30.14 -13.27
C SER A 564 -26.70 -28.87 -14.03
N ILE A 565 -26.88 -28.86 -15.34
CA ILE A 565 -26.80 -27.65 -16.16
C ILE A 565 -28.23 -27.12 -16.34
N LYS A 566 -28.46 -25.87 -15.96
CA LYS A 566 -29.78 -25.23 -15.98
C LYS A 566 -29.74 -23.95 -16.79
N LEU A 567 -30.20 -24.02 -18.02
CA LEU A 567 -30.37 -22.87 -18.89
C LEU A 567 -31.81 -22.35 -18.71
N ALA A 568 -31.97 -21.18 -18.07
CA ALA A 568 -33.28 -20.57 -17.89
C ALA A 568 -33.86 -20.13 -19.24
N ASP A 569 -35.19 -20.05 -19.34
CA ASP A 569 -35.87 -19.55 -20.54
C ASP A 569 -35.31 -18.19 -20.98
N GLY A 570 -34.93 -18.08 -22.26
CA GLY A 570 -34.31 -16.89 -22.84
C GLY A 570 -32.80 -16.74 -22.58
N SER A 571 -32.14 -17.75 -22.02
CA SER A 571 -30.66 -17.81 -21.97
C SER A 571 -30.09 -18.44 -23.25
N LEU A 572 -28.87 -18.04 -23.62
CA LEU A 572 -28.22 -18.49 -24.86
C LEU A 572 -26.81 -19.02 -24.59
N VAL A 573 -26.49 -20.19 -25.14
CA VAL A 573 -25.11 -20.68 -25.26
C VAL A 573 -24.79 -20.85 -26.74
N THR A 574 -23.88 -20.05 -27.28
CA THR A 574 -23.65 -19.97 -28.73
C THR A 574 -22.18 -19.95 -29.15
N THR A 575 -21.87 -20.58 -30.27
CA THR A 575 -20.58 -20.48 -30.96
C THR A 575 -20.78 -20.42 -32.47
N ASP A 576 -20.01 -19.66 -33.25
CA ASP A 576 -20.19 -19.70 -34.71
C ASP A 576 -19.61 -21.00 -35.28
N SER A 577 -18.31 -21.24 -35.09
CA SER A 577 -17.64 -22.42 -35.69
C SER A 577 -17.12 -23.44 -34.69
N GLY A 578 -17.21 -23.16 -33.39
CA GLY A 578 -16.77 -24.09 -32.36
C GLY A 578 -17.75 -25.23 -32.13
N SER A 579 -17.26 -26.26 -31.44
CA SER A 579 -18.11 -27.31 -30.88
C SER A 579 -18.57 -26.94 -29.48
N LEU A 580 -19.76 -27.44 -29.11
CA LEU A 580 -20.36 -27.21 -27.81
C LEU A 580 -20.50 -28.52 -27.04
N THR A 581 -20.11 -28.53 -25.77
CA THR A 581 -20.18 -29.71 -24.89
C THR A 581 -20.82 -29.35 -23.55
N LEU A 582 -21.98 -29.93 -23.25
CA LEU A 582 -22.65 -29.81 -21.96
C LEU A 582 -22.58 -31.17 -21.27
N ASN A 583 -21.94 -31.22 -20.11
CA ASN A 583 -21.77 -32.44 -19.33
C ASN A 583 -22.27 -32.22 -17.90
N ALA A 584 -23.39 -32.84 -17.55
CA ALA A 584 -23.96 -32.83 -16.22
C ALA A 584 -24.02 -34.24 -15.64
N ARG A 585 -23.74 -34.37 -14.35
CA ARG A 585 -23.90 -35.64 -13.63
C ARG A 585 -25.35 -36.07 -13.46
N LYS A 586 -26.27 -35.09 -13.39
CA LYS A 586 -27.69 -35.34 -13.25
C LYS A 586 -28.45 -34.86 -14.47
N ASP A 587 -28.99 -33.65 -14.45
CA ASP A 587 -29.92 -33.16 -15.47
C ASP A 587 -29.27 -32.09 -16.35
N VAL A 588 -29.68 -32.02 -17.62
CA VAL A 588 -29.43 -30.86 -18.49
C VAL A 588 -30.78 -30.28 -18.89
N GLN A 589 -31.08 -29.07 -18.43
CA GLN A 589 -32.27 -28.32 -18.79
C GLN A 589 -31.88 -27.27 -19.83
N LEU A 590 -32.38 -27.41 -21.05
CA LEU A 590 -32.00 -26.59 -22.19
C LEU A 590 -32.92 -25.37 -22.34
N SER A 591 -32.33 -24.26 -22.78
CA SER A 591 -33.06 -23.16 -23.40
C SER A 591 -32.57 -23.09 -24.85
N GLU A 592 -31.79 -22.08 -25.24
CA GLU A 592 -31.19 -22.02 -26.57
C GLU A 592 -29.70 -22.38 -26.53
N VAL A 593 -29.33 -23.38 -27.32
CA VAL A 593 -27.97 -23.85 -27.52
C VAL A 593 -27.71 -23.90 -29.02
N SER A 594 -26.69 -23.17 -29.50
CA SER A 594 -26.47 -23.01 -30.93
C SER A 594 -25.01 -23.13 -31.33
N THR A 595 -24.77 -23.81 -32.44
CA THR A 595 -23.54 -23.67 -33.21
C THR A 595 -23.86 -23.52 -34.70
N VAL A 596 -23.24 -22.54 -35.37
CA VAL A 596 -23.55 -22.25 -36.79
C VAL A 596 -22.95 -23.33 -37.70
N SER A 597 -21.74 -23.80 -37.40
CA SER A 597 -21.01 -24.76 -38.23
C SER A 597 -20.29 -25.88 -37.48
N GLY A 598 -20.45 -25.95 -36.16
CA GLY A 598 -19.88 -26.99 -35.32
C GLY A 598 -20.87 -28.07 -34.90
N ASP A 599 -20.39 -28.94 -34.02
CA ASP A 599 -21.14 -30.06 -33.45
C ASP A 599 -21.52 -29.78 -31.99
N ALA A 600 -22.60 -30.38 -31.52
CA ALA A 600 -23.04 -30.30 -30.14
C ALA A 600 -23.10 -31.68 -29.46
N THR A 601 -22.52 -31.77 -28.26
CA THR A 601 -22.58 -32.96 -27.41
C THR A 601 -23.23 -32.60 -26.08
N ILE A 602 -24.30 -33.28 -25.71
CA ILE A 602 -25.03 -33.07 -24.46
C ILE A 602 -25.12 -34.39 -23.70
N LEU A 603 -24.63 -34.39 -22.47
CA LEU A 603 -24.59 -35.54 -21.59
C LEU A 603 -25.25 -35.22 -20.25
N ALA A 604 -26.26 -36.00 -19.90
CA ALA A 604 -26.90 -36.05 -18.58
C ALA A 604 -26.68 -37.46 -18.01
N GLU A 605 -25.61 -37.67 -17.22
CA GLU A 605 -25.12 -39.02 -16.87
C GLU A 605 -26.19 -39.90 -16.21
N SER A 606 -26.88 -39.38 -15.18
CA SER A 606 -27.90 -40.11 -14.44
C SER A 606 -29.34 -39.58 -14.65
N GLY A 607 -29.48 -38.35 -15.10
CA GLY A 607 -30.75 -37.64 -15.20
C GLY A 607 -31.31 -37.54 -16.62
N SER A 608 -32.04 -36.46 -16.88
CA SER A 608 -32.72 -36.21 -18.16
C SER A 608 -32.14 -35.00 -18.90
N ILE A 609 -32.31 -35.00 -20.22
CA ILE A 609 -32.18 -33.81 -21.06
C ILE A 609 -33.60 -33.32 -21.35
N THR A 610 -33.94 -32.09 -20.96
CA THR A 610 -35.31 -31.55 -21.08
C THR A 610 -35.29 -30.14 -21.64
N ASP A 611 -36.35 -29.77 -22.35
CA ASP A 611 -36.65 -28.37 -22.66
C ASP A 611 -37.10 -27.61 -21.39
N ASN A 612 -36.57 -26.41 -21.22
CA ASN A 612 -36.88 -25.46 -20.16
C ASN A 612 -37.39 -24.11 -20.71
N SER A 613 -37.69 -24.06 -22.01
CA SER A 613 -38.30 -22.92 -22.68
C SER A 613 -39.79 -22.84 -22.35
N LEU A 614 -40.33 -21.62 -22.23
CA LEU A 614 -41.76 -21.43 -22.01
C LEU A 614 -42.57 -21.48 -23.32
N ASN A 615 -41.90 -21.37 -24.47
CA ASN A 615 -42.49 -21.35 -25.80
C ASN A 615 -41.69 -22.22 -26.78
N ASP A 616 -42.32 -23.31 -27.21
CA ASP A 616 -41.90 -24.29 -28.22
C ASP A 616 -41.97 -23.69 -29.66
N ALA A 617 -41.23 -22.61 -29.91
CA ALA A 617 -41.17 -21.95 -31.23
C ALA A 617 -39.75 -21.92 -31.82
N SER A 618 -38.73 -22.06 -30.98
CA SER A 618 -37.32 -22.08 -31.36
C SER A 618 -36.71 -23.41 -30.95
N ALA A 619 -35.81 -23.95 -31.77
CA ALA A 619 -35.11 -25.19 -31.42
C ALA A 619 -34.25 -24.99 -30.17
N ASN A 620 -34.31 -25.93 -29.22
CA ASN A 620 -33.40 -25.95 -28.09
C ASN A 620 -31.95 -26.10 -28.50
N LEU A 621 -31.72 -26.88 -29.56
CA LEU A 621 -30.40 -27.17 -30.07
C LEU A 621 -30.32 -26.97 -31.58
N THR A 622 -29.47 -26.03 -32.01
CA THR A 622 -29.07 -25.89 -33.42
C THR A 622 -27.60 -26.26 -33.57
N ALA A 623 -27.28 -27.18 -34.49
CA ALA A 623 -25.91 -27.62 -34.76
C ALA A 623 -25.80 -28.31 -36.13
N VAL A 624 -24.58 -28.59 -36.60
CA VAL A 624 -24.41 -29.48 -37.76
C VAL A 624 -24.77 -30.91 -37.38
N THR A 625 -24.14 -31.43 -36.32
CA THR A 625 -24.51 -32.71 -35.72
C THR A 625 -24.76 -32.59 -34.23
N ALA A 626 -25.65 -33.43 -33.72
CA ALA A 626 -25.97 -33.50 -32.30
C ALA A 626 -25.81 -34.91 -31.72
N SER A 627 -25.14 -35.00 -30.57
CA SER A 627 -25.05 -36.22 -29.76
C SER A 627 -25.66 -35.99 -28.39
N LEU A 628 -26.82 -36.58 -28.11
CA LEU A 628 -27.52 -36.45 -26.83
C LEU A 628 -27.51 -37.79 -26.08
N THR A 629 -27.00 -37.82 -24.86
CA THR A 629 -27.03 -39.02 -24.01
C THR A 629 -27.61 -38.66 -22.65
N ALA A 630 -28.64 -39.39 -22.23
CA ALA A 630 -29.28 -39.21 -20.93
C ALA A 630 -29.35 -40.52 -20.14
N GLY A 631 -29.36 -40.39 -18.81
CA GLY A 631 -29.64 -41.48 -17.90
C GLY A 631 -31.07 -41.98 -18.03
N THR A 632 -32.05 -41.09 -18.15
CA THR A 632 -33.49 -41.41 -18.09
C THR A 632 -34.26 -40.92 -19.30
N ASN A 633 -34.49 -39.62 -19.46
CA ASN A 633 -35.29 -39.10 -20.58
C ASN A 633 -34.48 -38.15 -21.47
N ILE A 634 -34.78 -38.16 -22.76
CA ILE A 634 -34.46 -37.07 -23.67
C ILE A 634 -35.80 -36.53 -24.15
N GLY A 635 -36.20 -35.37 -23.65
CA GLY A 635 -37.53 -34.82 -23.85
C GLY A 635 -38.65 -35.60 -23.15
N THR A 636 -39.80 -34.97 -23.05
CA THR A 636 -41.07 -35.55 -22.60
C THR A 636 -42.19 -35.17 -23.55
N SER A 637 -43.39 -35.73 -23.39
CA SER A 637 -44.50 -35.41 -24.29
C SER A 637 -45.09 -34.03 -24.02
N GLY A 638 -45.59 -33.36 -25.06
CA GLY A 638 -46.13 -32.00 -24.96
C GLY A 638 -45.05 -30.97 -25.24
N VAL A 639 -45.10 -29.82 -24.56
CA VAL A 639 -44.19 -28.66 -24.71
C VAL A 639 -42.83 -28.83 -24.04
N ALA A 640 -42.42 -30.08 -23.84
CA ALA A 640 -41.20 -30.41 -23.11
C ALA A 640 -40.41 -31.51 -23.84
N ASP A 641 -40.73 -31.72 -25.12
CA ASP A 641 -39.87 -32.42 -26.07
C ASP A 641 -38.59 -31.63 -26.29
N VAL A 642 -37.54 -32.28 -26.78
CA VAL A 642 -36.32 -31.56 -27.14
C VAL A 642 -36.40 -31.21 -28.62
N ASP A 643 -36.48 -29.91 -28.90
CA ASP A 643 -36.45 -29.40 -30.27
C ASP A 643 -35.02 -29.28 -30.78
N ILE A 644 -34.77 -29.86 -31.94
CA ILE A 644 -33.45 -29.82 -32.58
C ILE A 644 -33.56 -29.30 -34.02
N ASN A 645 -32.49 -28.67 -34.49
CA ASN A 645 -32.33 -28.26 -35.88
C ASN A 645 -30.91 -28.64 -36.32
N VAL A 646 -30.78 -29.83 -36.91
CA VAL A 646 -29.49 -30.46 -37.21
C VAL A 646 -29.54 -31.29 -38.48
N ASP A 647 -28.41 -31.45 -39.16
CA ASP A 647 -28.32 -32.34 -40.34
C ASP A 647 -28.39 -33.81 -39.93
N SER A 648 -27.80 -34.15 -38.78
CA SER A 648 -27.83 -35.50 -38.23
C SER A 648 -27.74 -35.53 -36.71
N PHE A 649 -28.30 -36.57 -36.11
CA PHE A 649 -28.22 -36.77 -34.67
C PHE A 649 -28.00 -38.23 -34.29
N SER A 650 -27.39 -38.41 -33.11
CA SER A 650 -27.28 -39.67 -32.38
C SER A 650 -27.81 -39.45 -30.97
N VAL A 651 -28.72 -40.30 -30.51
CA VAL A 651 -29.29 -40.20 -29.16
C VAL A 651 -29.28 -41.51 -28.41
N ALA A 652 -29.05 -41.44 -27.11
CA ALA A 652 -29.02 -42.62 -26.23
C ALA A 652 -29.68 -42.34 -24.87
N VAL A 653 -30.54 -43.26 -24.44
CA VAL A 653 -31.06 -43.34 -23.07
C VAL A 653 -30.56 -44.64 -22.44
N THR A 654 -29.88 -44.54 -21.30
CA THR A 654 -29.16 -45.69 -20.71
C THR A 654 -29.95 -46.47 -19.66
N ASN A 655 -30.95 -45.87 -19.01
CA ASN A 655 -31.87 -46.53 -18.07
C ASN A 655 -33.32 -46.50 -18.60
N ALA A 656 -34.31 -46.73 -17.74
CA ALA A 656 -35.71 -46.63 -18.14
C ALA A 656 -36.15 -45.17 -18.32
N GLY A 657 -36.74 -44.86 -19.48
CA GLY A 657 -37.32 -43.55 -19.80
C GLY A 657 -37.65 -43.41 -21.28
N SER A 658 -37.98 -42.20 -21.73
CA SER A 658 -38.43 -41.94 -23.10
C SER A 658 -37.47 -41.06 -23.89
N ILE A 659 -37.48 -41.23 -25.22
CA ILE A 659 -36.89 -40.29 -26.17
C ILE A 659 -38.05 -39.61 -26.90
N VAL A 660 -38.14 -38.29 -26.81
CA VAL A 660 -39.11 -37.44 -27.53
C VAL A 660 -38.32 -36.26 -28.13
N ILE A 661 -38.12 -36.31 -29.44
CA ILE A 661 -37.37 -35.29 -30.19
C ILE A 661 -38.23 -34.78 -31.34
N GLN A 662 -38.26 -33.46 -31.49
CA GLN A 662 -38.87 -32.79 -32.62
C GLN A 662 -37.77 -32.09 -33.40
N GLU A 663 -37.54 -32.53 -34.63
CA GLU A 663 -36.58 -31.91 -35.53
C GLU A 663 -37.30 -30.90 -36.44
N ALA A 664 -36.71 -29.73 -36.64
CA ALA A 664 -37.36 -28.62 -37.35
C ALA A 664 -37.45 -28.83 -38.87
N ASN A 665 -36.45 -29.48 -39.47
CA ASN A 665 -36.22 -29.60 -40.91
C ASN A 665 -36.17 -31.08 -41.37
N SER A 666 -35.13 -31.46 -42.11
CA SER A 666 -34.88 -32.85 -42.50
C SER A 666 -33.58 -33.28 -41.86
N ALA A 667 -33.56 -34.45 -41.23
CA ALA A 667 -32.39 -34.93 -40.51
C ALA A 667 -32.15 -36.42 -40.70
N THR A 668 -30.90 -36.83 -40.45
CA THR A 668 -30.52 -38.25 -40.36
C THR A 668 -30.37 -38.67 -38.90
N ALA A 669 -31.27 -39.52 -38.42
CA ALA A 669 -31.13 -40.23 -37.16
C ALA A 669 -30.16 -41.41 -37.36
N THR A 670 -28.89 -41.18 -37.03
CA THR A 670 -27.79 -42.13 -37.29
C THR A 670 -27.83 -43.32 -36.34
N ASN A 671 -28.01 -43.04 -35.05
CA ASN A 671 -28.08 -44.04 -33.99
C ASN A 671 -28.99 -43.55 -32.87
N VAL A 672 -30.11 -44.25 -32.63
CA VAL A 672 -31.08 -43.93 -31.59
C VAL A 672 -31.27 -45.18 -30.74
N VAL A 673 -30.84 -45.12 -29.50
CA VAL A 673 -30.88 -46.26 -28.58
C VAL A 673 -31.65 -45.88 -27.32
N ASN A 674 -32.74 -46.56 -27.04
CA ASN A 674 -33.38 -46.49 -25.73
C ASN A 674 -33.21 -47.82 -25.01
N ALA A 675 -32.64 -47.79 -23.80
CA ALA A 675 -32.50 -49.00 -23.01
C ALA A 675 -33.88 -49.62 -22.70
N ASN A 676 -34.83 -48.82 -22.22
CA ASN A 676 -36.19 -49.26 -21.92
C ASN A 676 -37.19 -48.10 -21.93
N GLY A 677 -38.13 -48.10 -22.88
CA GLY A 677 -39.21 -47.13 -23.04
C GLY A 677 -39.40 -46.67 -24.48
N SER A 678 -40.31 -45.71 -24.67
CA SER A 678 -40.76 -45.27 -26.00
C SER A 678 -39.72 -44.39 -26.71
N ILE A 679 -39.70 -44.48 -28.04
CA ILE A 679 -38.96 -43.58 -28.93
C ILE A 679 -39.98 -42.86 -29.83
N ASP A 680 -40.08 -41.54 -29.68
CA ASP A 680 -40.88 -40.64 -30.51
C ASP A 680 -39.95 -39.63 -31.20
N LEU A 681 -39.85 -39.74 -32.53
CA LEU A 681 -39.05 -38.86 -33.36
C LEU A 681 -39.96 -38.21 -34.40
N ARG A 682 -40.03 -36.89 -34.37
CA ARG A 682 -40.79 -36.08 -35.33
C ARG A 682 -39.81 -35.21 -36.11
N ALA A 683 -40.15 -34.90 -37.36
CA ALA A 683 -39.38 -33.99 -38.20
C ALA A 683 -40.33 -33.12 -39.04
N GLY A 684 -39.98 -31.85 -39.27
CA GLY A 684 -40.72 -30.96 -40.17
C GLY A 684 -40.63 -31.35 -41.65
N GLY A 685 -39.63 -32.17 -41.99
CA GLY A 685 -39.30 -32.67 -43.32
C GLY A 685 -38.98 -34.17 -43.31
N ALA A 686 -37.99 -34.59 -44.10
CA ALA A 686 -37.65 -36.00 -44.24
C ALA A 686 -36.76 -36.48 -43.08
N LEU A 687 -37.23 -37.50 -42.35
CA LEU A 687 -36.44 -38.18 -41.33
C LEU A 687 -35.85 -39.49 -41.89
N THR A 688 -34.52 -39.57 -42.00
CA THR A 688 -33.83 -40.81 -42.38
C THR A 688 -33.32 -41.53 -41.14
N ALA A 689 -33.92 -42.67 -40.82
CA ALA A 689 -33.54 -43.48 -39.66
C ALA A 689 -32.64 -44.66 -40.06
N THR A 690 -31.43 -44.71 -39.53
CA THR A 690 -30.43 -45.75 -39.89
C THR A 690 -30.37 -46.88 -38.86
N ASN A 691 -30.30 -46.55 -37.57
CA ASN A 691 -30.32 -47.52 -36.47
C ASN A 691 -31.21 -47.02 -35.33
N ILE A 692 -32.40 -47.61 -35.16
CA ILE A 692 -33.34 -47.29 -34.08
C ILE A 692 -33.56 -48.56 -33.27
N VAL A 693 -33.17 -48.53 -31.99
CA VAL A 693 -33.16 -49.70 -31.12
C VAL A 693 -33.83 -49.36 -29.79
N SER A 694 -34.84 -50.14 -29.42
CA SER A 694 -35.23 -50.31 -28.02
C SER A 694 -34.66 -51.64 -27.53
N THR A 695 -33.89 -51.64 -26.44
CA THR A 695 -33.11 -52.83 -26.05
C THR A 695 -33.90 -53.85 -25.23
N THR A 696 -35.09 -53.50 -24.76
CA THR A 696 -36.03 -54.40 -24.09
C THR A 696 -37.26 -54.68 -24.97
N ASP A 697 -38.00 -55.75 -24.66
CA ASP A 697 -39.22 -56.18 -25.37
C ASP A 697 -40.51 -55.80 -24.63
N SER A 698 -40.48 -54.75 -23.81
CA SER A 698 -41.64 -54.28 -23.05
C SER A 698 -42.71 -53.67 -23.97
N ASN A 699 -44.00 -53.89 -23.66
CA ASN A 699 -45.12 -53.27 -24.39
C ASN A 699 -45.14 -51.74 -24.31
N SER A 700 -44.36 -51.14 -23.41
CA SER A 700 -44.19 -49.70 -23.27
C SER A 700 -43.20 -49.07 -24.26
N ASN A 701 -42.53 -49.89 -25.08
CA ASN A 701 -41.43 -49.49 -25.97
C ASN A 701 -41.89 -49.10 -27.37
#